data_AF-A0A8H5EAJ1-F1
#
_entry.id   AF-A0A8H5EAJ1-F1
#
_cell.length_a   1.000
_cell.length_b   1.000
_cell.length_c   1.000
_cell.angle_alpha   90.00
_cell.angle_beta   90.00
_cell.angle_gamma   90.00
#
_symmetry.space_group_name_H-M   'P 1'
#
loop_
_entity.id
_entity.type
_entity.pdbx_description
1 polymer ?
#
loop_
_entity_poly.entity_id
_entity_poly.type
_entity_poly.pdbx_seq_one_letter_code
_entity_poly.pdbx_strand_id
1 'polypeptide(L)'
;MSTTTIRLASSHDSIPFAQREHQGETKVTSVSSVSIAPESDASGRGVTDCSDLSLDPRVTDKPQLDAKTEWYYIQSHLQDAMSTDKCSEPSHTVIVCLFRQSADFEMDSTTREHNWAVIYATLDWKTKKYNTYSKVPSSLPKHLSKAMEGKHTGLSKTIQNMLQAGPNCKDVPSFIPDDLLSSPVQVHQHKDDGPALYLEWDNGAVLVGENGSYHLKVPEIELEIQVKATRPVMLHGHDGETLNDKTGAMFYYSWPRTQATGAYRGQAVTGTAWVDHEYSLAGEETKEQPAALGYGWNWISLVSVDKDMEVCITQVLDGNNLLEQYVLYHDESGQRHQLTEFTLTSSEPWVSGHTFQNFDTCWKLQIPSLDVDLEIASVTKNQEFQTWLRMPSFYEGAVRFSGTWQGTLIKGFGAMELVKGTDLSKSMDQILQNATSVVRQELDAWIPSATRPDHFKHITRVHFDSYEEEKIQQNIVDAFYMLNDRGGKNWRPMLFGAAVGMVGGNANDWRSFLALPELIHTASLIIDDIEDDSETRRGGPCVHKVIGAPTAINAGCAMYFWGETIIRDNEALSDSQRRHIYSMYFEMMRVGHAGQALDIAGMSMDKLPSTEDAQRMLARVINLHRCKSGIPASFCGIVGAIVGGGTPKQIEALGAYVQNLGIAFQIRDDVLDVLGKVKGKSAADDLYNHKITYPVAKLFTLDHPDREQWFIYWQDHNVPALVDALKSSGALDKCNHDIECWVRKGWDLIDALTPNSFSKALFSLFAEFLISDHY
;
A
#
# COMPACT_ATOMS: atom_id res chain seq x y z
N MET A 1 -29.25 41.73 -24.12
CA MET A 1 -29.13 42.02 -25.57
C MET A 1 -27.63 41.93 -25.88
N SER A 2 -27.06 41.01 -26.65
CA SER A 2 -27.55 40.20 -27.75
C SER A 2 -27.02 38.77 -27.63
N THR A 3 -27.93 37.82 -27.79
CA THR A 3 -27.77 36.37 -27.99
C THR A 3 -27.24 36.06 -29.38
N THR A 4 -26.41 35.03 -29.54
CA THR A 4 -26.48 34.13 -30.72
C THR A 4 -25.99 32.72 -30.36
N THR A 5 -26.96 31.81 -30.36
CA THR A 5 -26.90 30.34 -30.30
C THR A 5 -26.73 29.78 -31.72
N ILE A 6 -26.24 28.54 -31.89
CA ILE A 6 -26.62 27.49 -32.90
C ILE A 6 -25.68 26.27 -32.64
N ARG A 7 -26.13 25.08 -32.18
CA ARG A 7 -26.71 23.88 -32.89
C ARG A 7 -25.81 23.35 -34.04
N LEU A 8 -25.63 22.07 -34.38
CA LEU A 8 -26.09 20.72 -33.99
C LEU A 8 -25.31 19.69 -34.86
N ALA A 9 -25.22 18.44 -34.39
CA ALA A 9 -25.35 17.16 -35.13
C ALA A 9 -24.26 16.59 -36.09
N SER A 10 -23.92 15.34 -35.76
CA SER A 10 -23.55 14.12 -36.52
C SER A 10 -23.61 14.08 -38.05
N SER A 11 -22.66 13.38 -38.70
CA SER A 11 -22.85 12.05 -39.35
C SER A 11 -21.65 11.66 -40.25
N HIS A 12 -21.59 10.36 -40.54
CA HIS A 12 -20.66 9.54 -41.35
C HIS A 12 -20.00 10.19 -42.60
N ASP A 13 -18.75 9.80 -42.91
CA ASP A 13 -18.48 8.84 -44.00
C ASP A 13 -17.00 8.41 -44.14
N SER A 14 -16.88 7.15 -44.56
CA SER A 14 -15.75 6.31 -45.06
C SER A 14 -14.79 6.98 -46.09
N ILE A 15 -13.57 6.52 -46.46
CA ILE A 15 -13.00 5.25 -46.99
C ILE A 15 -11.43 5.43 -47.15
N PRO A 16 -10.57 4.60 -47.85
CA PRO A 16 -10.23 3.15 -47.89
C PRO A 16 -8.70 2.82 -47.72
N PHE A 17 -8.30 1.55 -47.50
CA PHE A 17 -7.60 0.66 -48.47
C PHE A 17 -6.85 -0.57 -47.89
N ALA A 18 -6.99 -1.67 -48.65
CA ALA A 18 -6.04 -2.76 -48.94
C ALA A 18 -5.98 -4.03 -48.06
N GLN A 19 -6.69 -5.05 -48.56
CA GLN A 19 -6.51 -6.48 -48.31
C GLN A 19 -5.14 -6.99 -48.83
N ARG A 20 -4.54 -7.93 -48.10
CA ARG A 20 -3.69 -8.99 -48.67
C ARG A 20 -4.14 -10.33 -48.11
N GLU A 21 -4.62 -11.18 -49.01
CA GLU A 21 -4.85 -12.61 -48.79
C GLU A 21 -3.52 -13.35 -48.66
N HIS A 22 -3.42 -14.28 -47.71
CA HIS A 22 -2.52 -15.43 -47.84
C HIS A 22 -3.28 -16.70 -47.48
N GLN A 23 -3.52 -17.52 -48.50
CA GLN A 23 -3.99 -18.90 -48.39
C GLN A 23 -2.86 -19.78 -47.82
N GLY A 24 -3.20 -20.63 -46.87
CA GLY A 24 -2.35 -21.71 -46.37
C GLY A 24 -3.22 -22.82 -45.78
N GLU A 25 -3.48 -23.84 -46.60
CA GLU A 25 -4.18 -25.07 -46.21
C GLU A 25 -3.45 -25.78 -45.05
N THR A 26 -4.16 -26.14 -43.98
CA THR A 26 -3.66 -27.15 -43.03
C THR A 26 -4.76 -28.16 -42.70
N LYS A 27 -4.43 -29.44 -42.92
CA LYS A 27 -5.27 -30.63 -42.76
C LYS A 27 -5.84 -30.76 -41.36
N VAL A 28 -7.16 -30.96 -41.28
CA VAL A 28 -7.85 -31.44 -40.07
C VAL A 28 -7.60 -32.94 -39.95
N THR A 29 -6.97 -33.35 -38.85
CA THR A 29 -6.93 -34.75 -38.42
C THR A 29 -7.75 -34.85 -37.13
N SER A 30 -8.89 -35.54 -37.23
CA SER A 30 -9.81 -35.85 -36.13
C SER A 30 -9.17 -36.76 -35.09
N VAL A 31 -9.28 -36.40 -33.81
CA VAL A 31 -9.10 -37.34 -32.68
C VAL A 31 -10.35 -37.29 -31.81
N SER A 32 -10.84 -38.49 -31.52
CA SER A 32 -12.14 -38.88 -30.99
C SER A 32 -12.45 -38.37 -29.58
N SER A 33 -13.65 -37.84 -29.41
CA SER A 33 -14.33 -37.62 -28.15
C SER A 33 -14.76 -38.95 -27.50
N VAL A 34 -14.47 -39.11 -26.21
CA VAL A 34 -15.07 -40.17 -25.38
C VAL A 34 -16.28 -39.57 -24.68
N SER A 35 -17.46 -39.91 -25.18
CA SER A 35 -18.76 -39.66 -24.56
C SER A 35 -19.05 -40.71 -23.50
N ILE A 36 -19.32 -40.31 -22.25
CA ILE A 36 -19.95 -41.20 -21.27
C ILE A 36 -21.46 -40.91 -21.31
N ALA A 37 -22.23 -41.90 -21.76
CA ALA A 37 -23.69 -41.87 -21.78
C ALA A 37 -24.26 -42.42 -20.46
N PRO A 38 -25.45 -41.97 -20.02
CA PRO A 38 -26.09 -42.47 -18.80
C PRO A 38 -26.96 -43.70 -19.13
N GLU A 39 -26.78 -44.79 -18.38
CA GLU A 39 -27.73 -45.91 -18.39
C GLU A 39 -28.81 -45.68 -17.33
N SER A 40 -30.05 -45.68 -17.80
CA SER A 40 -31.27 -45.70 -17.01
C SER A 40 -31.55 -47.10 -16.48
N ASP A 41 -31.92 -47.21 -15.20
CA ASP A 41 -32.89 -48.23 -14.82
C ASP A 41 -33.78 -47.75 -13.67
N ALA A 42 -35.09 -47.88 -13.88
CA ALA A 42 -36.12 -47.43 -12.96
C ALA A 42 -36.77 -48.63 -12.27
N SER A 43 -36.69 -48.70 -10.93
CA SER A 43 -37.76 -49.32 -10.13
C SER A 43 -37.75 -48.90 -8.65
N GLY A 44 -38.86 -48.27 -8.22
CA GLY A 44 -39.56 -48.66 -6.98
C GLY A 44 -39.09 -48.14 -5.61
N ARG A 45 -39.54 -46.92 -5.26
CA ARG A 45 -39.98 -46.42 -3.93
C ARG A 45 -39.06 -46.61 -2.70
N GLY A 46 -38.52 -45.49 -2.24
CA GLY A 46 -38.17 -45.23 -0.84
C GLY A 46 -37.69 -43.78 -0.69
N VAL A 47 -38.36 -42.98 0.15
CA VAL A 47 -38.03 -41.57 0.43
C VAL A 47 -36.54 -41.44 0.80
N THR A 48 -35.80 -40.63 0.05
CA THR A 48 -34.39 -40.21 0.27
C THR A 48 -34.35 -38.74 -0.17
N ASP A 49 -34.40 -37.77 0.75
CA ASP A 49 -33.35 -37.22 1.62
C ASP A 49 -32.20 -36.57 0.82
N CYS A 50 -31.98 -35.27 1.04
CA CYS A 50 -31.12 -34.33 0.32
C CYS A 50 -29.87 -34.95 -0.36
N SER A 51 -29.91 -35.21 -1.67
CA SER A 51 -28.79 -35.81 -2.41
C SER A 51 -28.49 -35.07 -3.71
N ASP A 52 -27.72 -33.99 -3.62
CA ASP A 52 -26.50 -33.81 -4.41
C ASP A 52 -25.69 -32.63 -3.83
N LEU A 53 -25.03 -32.92 -2.71
CA LEU A 53 -23.79 -32.23 -2.31
C LEU A 53 -22.70 -32.77 -3.24
N SER A 54 -22.50 -32.20 -4.44
CA SER A 54 -21.72 -32.87 -5.49
C SER A 54 -20.21 -32.99 -5.21
N LEU A 55 -19.69 -32.27 -4.21
CA LEU A 55 -18.28 -32.37 -3.77
C LEU A 55 -18.20 -32.84 -2.32
N ASP A 56 -17.45 -33.93 -2.12
CA ASP A 56 -17.09 -34.45 -0.81
C ASP A 56 -15.69 -33.93 -0.43
N PRO A 57 -15.55 -33.06 0.59
CA PRO A 57 -14.27 -32.47 0.98
C PRO A 57 -13.22 -33.53 1.35
N ARG A 58 -13.65 -34.74 1.72
CA ARG A 58 -12.76 -35.87 2.00
C ARG A 58 -11.99 -36.36 0.75
N VAL A 59 -12.50 -36.02 -0.42
CA VAL A 59 -11.91 -36.36 -1.72
C VAL A 59 -11.36 -35.10 -2.38
N THR A 60 -12.16 -34.04 -2.43
CA THR A 60 -11.91 -32.85 -3.25
C THR A 60 -10.87 -31.91 -2.65
N ASP A 61 -10.70 -31.92 -1.33
CA ASP A 61 -9.73 -31.06 -0.66
C ASP A 61 -8.33 -31.65 -0.61
N LYS A 62 -8.15 -32.89 -1.06
CA LYS A 62 -6.81 -33.48 -1.15
C LYS A 62 -5.93 -32.60 -2.05
N PRO A 63 -4.67 -32.34 -1.67
CA PRO A 63 -3.78 -31.49 -2.43
C PRO A 63 -3.68 -31.93 -3.89
N GLN A 64 -3.97 -31.00 -4.80
CA GLN A 64 -4.00 -31.26 -6.24
C GLN A 64 -2.57 -31.35 -6.76
N LEU A 65 -2.11 -32.56 -7.12
CA LEU A 65 -0.70 -32.80 -7.43
C LEU A 65 -0.21 -32.03 -8.66
N ASP A 66 -1.07 -31.86 -9.67
CA ASP A 66 -0.71 -31.17 -10.91
C ASP A 66 -0.83 -29.63 -10.81
N ALA A 67 -1.46 -29.11 -9.76
CA ALA A 67 -1.63 -27.68 -9.55
C ALA A 67 -0.30 -26.99 -9.26
N LYS A 68 -0.07 -25.84 -9.91
CA LYS A 68 1.08 -24.97 -9.66
C LYS A 68 0.87 -24.08 -8.44
N THR A 69 -0.38 -23.68 -8.19
CA THR A 69 -0.80 -22.85 -7.06
C THR A 69 -2.13 -23.37 -6.52
N GLU A 70 -2.25 -23.44 -5.20
CA GLU A 70 -3.41 -23.99 -4.49
C GLU A 70 -3.57 -23.28 -3.13
N TRP A 71 -4.80 -23.04 -2.71
CA TRP A 71 -5.17 -22.24 -1.55
C TRP A 71 -6.32 -22.91 -0.79
N TYR A 72 -6.20 -22.99 0.52
CA TYR A 72 -7.27 -23.40 1.41
C TYR A 72 -7.64 -22.23 2.31
N TYR A 73 -8.82 -21.65 2.16
CA TYR A 73 -9.22 -20.49 2.95
C TYR A 73 -10.34 -20.80 3.92
N ILE A 74 -10.17 -20.39 5.18
CA ILE A 74 -11.19 -20.54 6.21
C ILE A 74 -11.30 -19.24 7.01
N GLN A 75 -12.34 -18.47 6.74
CA GLN A 75 -12.67 -17.24 7.45
C GLN A 75 -13.86 -17.46 8.39
N SER A 76 -13.60 -17.49 9.69
CA SER A 76 -14.59 -17.75 10.74
C SER A 76 -15.00 -16.47 11.46
N HIS A 77 -16.30 -16.19 11.49
CA HIS A 77 -16.93 -15.14 12.29
C HIS A 77 -17.49 -15.74 13.59
N LEU A 78 -16.87 -15.42 14.71
CA LEU A 78 -17.04 -16.08 16.01
C LEU A 78 -17.70 -15.15 17.03
N GLN A 79 -18.54 -15.72 17.87
CA GLN A 79 -19.17 -15.10 19.03
C GLN A 79 -19.08 -16.01 20.26
N ASP A 80 -19.27 -15.43 21.45
CA ASP A 80 -19.40 -16.21 22.69
C ASP A 80 -20.52 -17.27 22.54
N ALA A 81 -20.20 -18.53 22.85
CA ALA A 81 -21.14 -19.65 22.79
C ALA A 81 -22.36 -19.45 23.71
N MET A 82 -22.23 -18.65 24.76
CA MET A 82 -23.31 -18.30 25.68
C MET A 82 -24.14 -17.10 25.23
N SER A 83 -23.75 -16.43 24.14
CA SER A 83 -24.54 -15.31 23.59
C SER A 83 -25.92 -15.80 23.14
N THR A 84 -26.96 -15.20 23.69
CA THR A 84 -28.35 -15.46 23.30
C THR A 84 -28.78 -14.67 22.07
N ASP A 85 -28.02 -13.65 21.68
CA ASP A 85 -28.27 -12.87 20.47
C ASP A 85 -27.46 -13.48 19.31
N LYS A 86 -28.16 -14.24 18.46
CA LYS A 86 -27.58 -14.85 17.26
C LYS A 86 -27.61 -13.90 16.04
N CYS A 87 -28.23 -12.74 16.18
CA CYS A 87 -28.39 -11.74 15.11
C CYS A 87 -27.48 -10.52 15.31
N SER A 88 -26.64 -10.54 16.35
CA SER A 88 -25.64 -9.51 16.66
C SER A 88 -24.40 -9.64 15.78
N GLU A 89 -23.61 -8.56 15.73
CA GLU A 89 -22.26 -8.60 15.14
C GLU A 89 -21.40 -9.68 15.82
N PRO A 90 -20.53 -10.38 15.07
CA PRO A 90 -19.52 -11.27 15.64
C PRO A 90 -18.65 -10.51 16.64
N SER A 91 -18.10 -11.23 17.62
CA SER A 91 -17.09 -10.66 18.52
C SER A 91 -15.72 -10.63 17.84
N HIS A 92 -15.43 -11.69 17.07
CA HIS A 92 -14.14 -11.88 16.42
C HIS A 92 -14.30 -12.40 14.99
N THR A 93 -13.39 -12.02 14.10
CA THR A 93 -13.13 -12.79 12.88
C THR A 93 -11.75 -13.41 12.99
N VAL A 94 -11.62 -14.68 12.61
CA VAL A 94 -10.35 -15.38 12.48
C VAL A 94 -10.25 -15.94 11.08
N ILE A 95 -9.09 -15.73 10.49
CA ILE A 95 -8.76 -16.11 9.12
C ILE A 95 -7.60 -17.09 9.21
N VAL A 96 -7.71 -18.23 8.53
CA VAL A 96 -6.63 -19.21 8.41
C VAL A 96 -6.56 -19.63 6.95
N CYS A 97 -5.39 -19.48 6.34
CA CYS A 97 -5.16 -19.89 4.97
C CYS A 97 -3.85 -20.67 4.83
N LEU A 98 -3.91 -21.74 4.04
CA LEU A 98 -2.74 -22.50 3.62
C LEU A 98 -2.54 -22.32 2.13
N PHE A 99 -1.37 -21.82 1.76
CA PHE A 99 -0.97 -21.62 0.38
C PHE A 99 0.07 -22.65 -0.02
N ARG A 100 -0.11 -23.24 -1.20
CA ARG A 100 0.80 -24.22 -1.77
C ARG A 100 1.20 -23.78 -3.17
N GLN A 101 2.50 -23.74 -3.43
CA GLN A 101 3.05 -23.32 -4.72
C GLN A 101 4.16 -24.24 -5.19
N SER A 102 4.20 -24.56 -6.48
CA SER A 102 5.27 -25.34 -7.11
C SER A 102 6.63 -24.66 -6.91
N ALA A 103 7.63 -25.44 -6.51
CA ALA A 103 9.00 -24.97 -6.29
C ALA A 103 9.75 -24.67 -7.59
N ASP A 104 9.41 -25.35 -8.68
CA ASP A 104 9.99 -25.14 -10.01
C ASP A 104 8.90 -25.07 -11.08
N PHE A 105 8.89 -23.98 -11.87
CA PHE A 105 7.91 -23.78 -12.94
C PHE A 105 8.22 -24.60 -14.20
N GLU A 106 9.41 -25.18 -14.31
CA GLU A 106 9.89 -25.93 -15.49
C GLU A 106 9.82 -27.47 -15.36
N MET A 107 9.42 -28.03 -14.21
CA MET A 107 9.38 -29.49 -14.01
C MET A 107 8.04 -30.15 -14.43
N ASP A 108 8.15 -31.41 -14.90
CA ASP A 108 7.03 -32.30 -15.24
C ASP A 108 6.18 -32.64 -14.01
N SER A 109 4.87 -32.81 -14.20
CA SER A 109 3.85 -32.79 -13.14
C SER A 109 3.99 -33.90 -12.08
N THR A 110 4.64 -35.01 -12.44
CA THR A 110 4.82 -36.18 -11.56
C THR A 110 5.98 -36.06 -10.55
N THR A 111 6.80 -35.01 -10.64
CA THR A 111 8.00 -34.80 -9.79
C THR A 111 8.09 -33.41 -9.15
N ARG A 112 7.02 -32.62 -9.21
CA ARG A 112 7.01 -31.25 -8.68
C ARG A 112 7.09 -31.25 -7.15
N GLU A 113 8.10 -30.58 -6.62
CA GLU A 113 8.13 -30.20 -5.20
C GLU A 113 7.22 -29.00 -4.98
N HIS A 114 6.51 -28.95 -3.85
CA HIS A 114 5.65 -27.82 -3.48
C HIS A 114 6.11 -27.19 -2.17
N ASN A 115 6.15 -25.86 -2.17
CA ASN A 115 6.37 -25.04 -1.00
C ASN A 115 5.02 -24.68 -0.39
N TRP A 116 4.91 -24.84 0.92
CA TRP A 116 3.72 -24.46 1.68
C TRP A 116 4.00 -23.22 2.52
N ALA A 117 3.01 -22.36 2.61
CA ALA A 117 2.96 -21.25 3.54
C ALA A 117 1.61 -21.25 4.27
N VAL A 118 1.59 -20.63 5.44
CA VAL A 118 0.41 -20.53 6.28
C VAL A 118 0.25 -19.08 6.69
N ILE A 119 -0.91 -18.51 6.45
CA ILE A 119 -1.25 -17.15 6.89
C ILE A 119 -2.47 -17.19 7.79
N TYR A 120 -2.52 -16.28 8.75
CA TYR A 120 -3.67 -16.13 9.62
C TYR A 120 -3.85 -14.67 10.02
N ALA A 121 -5.09 -14.26 10.18
CA ALA A 121 -5.44 -12.93 10.65
C ALA A 121 -6.53 -12.98 11.73
N THR A 122 -6.51 -11.99 12.61
CA THR A 122 -7.50 -11.84 13.68
C THR A 122 -8.06 -10.44 13.65
N LEU A 123 -9.38 -10.33 13.76
CA LEU A 123 -10.10 -9.07 13.88
C LEU A 123 -10.94 -9.10 15.16
N ASP A 124 -10.79 -8.07 15.99
CA ASP A 124 -11.72 -7.79 17.08
C ASP A 124 -12.74 -6.73 16.61
N TRP A 125 -14.01 -7.10 16.57
CA TRP A 125 -15.06 -6.24 16.01
C TRP A 125 -15.36 -5.01 16.85
N LYS A 126 -15.06 -5.05 18.15
CA LYS A 126 -15.31 -3.94 19.07
C LYS A 126 -14.20 -2.90 19.00
N THR A 127 -12.96 -3.35 19.04
CA THR A 127 -11.76 -2.49 19.02
C THR A 127 -11.30 -2.17 17.60
N LYS A 128 -11.84 -2.86 16.58
CA LYS A 128 -11.46 -2.75 15.16
C LYS A 128 -10.00 -3.08 14.89
N LYS A 129 -9.34 -3.78 15.82
CA LYS A 129 -7.94 -4.14 15.73
C LYS A 129 -7.78 -5.39 14.87
N TYR A 130 -7.04 -5.27 13.78
CA TYR A 130 -6.72 -6.32 12.84
C TYR A 130 -5.22 -6.67 12.96
N ASN A 131 -4.90 -7.95 13.20
CA ASN A 131 -3.51 -8.41 13.31
C ASN A 131 -3.29 -9.54 12.32
N THR A 132 -2.17 -9.51 11.62
CA THR A 132 -1.76 -10.48 10.60
C THR A 132 -0.53 -11.25 11.06
N TYR A 133 -0.44 -12.49 10.62
CA TYR A 133 0.66 -13.39 10.93
C TYR A 133 0.85 -14.34 9.77
N SER A 134 2.10 -14.63 9.43
CA SER A 134 2.38 -15.51 8.31
C SER A 134 3.62 -16.34 8.57
N LYS A 135 3.60 -17.56 8.05
CA LYS A 135 4.70 -18.51 8.09
C LYS A 135 4.98 -19.00 6.69
N VAL A 136 6.19 -18.78 6.22
CA VAL A 136 6.61 -19.12 4.85
C VAL A 136 7.76 -20.13 4.88
N PRO A 137 7.97 -20.90 3.80
CA PRO A 137 9.06 -21.85 3.76
C PRO A 137 10.38 -21.11 3.58
N SER A 138 11.45 -21.64 4.19
CA SER A 138 12.79 -21.02 4.15
C SER A 138 13.40 -20.92 2.74
N SER A 139 12.87 -21.67 1.77
CA SER A 139 13.22 -21.63 0.35
C SER A 139 12.59 -20.45 -0.40
N LEU A 140 11.41 -19.97 0.04
CA LEU A 140 10.61 -18.98 -0.69
C LEU A 140 11.40 -17.71 -1.05
N PRO A 141 12.18 -17.09 -0.14
CA PRO A 141 12.91 -15.87 -0.48
C PRO A 141 13.89 -16.03 -1.64
N LYS A 142 14.59 -17.17 -1.70
CA LYS A 142 15.55 -17.45 -2.77
C LYS A 142 14.85 -17.64 -4.12
N HIS A 143 13.69 -18.30 -4.13
CA HIS A 143 12.90 -18.47 -5.34
C HIS A 143 12.35 -17.14 -5.86
N LEU A 144 11.79 -16.31 -4.97
CA LEU A 144 11.32 -14.97 -5.32
C LEU A 144 12.46 -14.08 -5.84
N SER A 145 13.62 -14.11 -5.19
CA SER A 145 14.81 -13.40 -5.68
C SER A 145 15.16 -13.76 -7.12
N LYS A 146 15.18 -15.06 -7.46
CA LYS A 146 15.48 -15.54 -8.81
C LYS A 146 14.40 -15.08 -9.81
N ALA A 147 13.13 -15.15 -9.44
CA ALA A 147 12.03 -14.66 -10.26
C ALA A 147 12.09 -13.13 -10.51
N MET A 148 12.72 -12.39 -9.60
CA MET A 148 12.89 -10.94 -9.71
C MET A 148 14.13 -10.52 -10.54
N GLU A 149 15.04 -11.43 -10.90
CA GLU A 149 16.24 -11.12 -11.70
C GLU A 149 15.92 -10.46 -13.06
N GLY A 150 14.76 -10.80 -13.65
CA GLY A 150 14.28 -10.21 -14.91
C GLY A 150 13.43 -8.94 -14.74
N LYS A 151 13.07 -8.55 -13.51
CA LYS A 151 12.29 -7.35 -13.24
C LYS A 151 13.24 -6.20 -12.93
N HIS A 152 13.32 -5.20 -13.81
CA HIS A 152 14.33 -4.13 -13.74
C HIS A 152 13.83 -2.83 -13.10
N THR A 153 13.08 -2.87 -12.00
CA THR A 153 12.74 -1.67 -11.20
C THR A 153 13.74 -1.47 -10.06
N GLY A 154 13.86 -0.24 -9.53
CA GLY A 154 14.72 0.02 -8.36
C GLY A 154 14.23 -0.73 -7.11
N LEU A 155 12.91 -0.81 -6.94
CA LEU A 155 12.27 -1.56 -5.85
C LEU A 155 12.54 -3.06 -5.97
N SER A 156 12.43 -3.62 -7.19
CA SER A 156 12.68 -5.04 -7.38
C SER A 156 14.13 -5.41 -7.07
N LYS A 157 15.11 -4.59 -7.46
CA LYS A 157 16.52 -4.81 -7.12
C LYS A 157 16.79 -4.74 -5.61
N THR A 158 16.20 -3.75 -4.93
CA THR A 158 16.35 -3.60 -3.47
C THR A 158 15.78 -4.81 -2.76
N ILE A 159 14.54 -5.19 -3.09
CA ILE A 159 13.88 -6.37 -2.54
C ILE A 159 14.69 -7.63 -2.87
N GLN A 160 15.21 -7.76 -4.10
CA GLN A 160 16.03 -8.90 -4.49
C GLN A 160 17.28 -9.03 -3.63
N ASN A 161 18.04 -7.94 -3.43
CA ASN A 161 19.22 -7.95 -2.56
C ASN A 161 18.87 -8.40 -1.13
N MET A 162 17.72 -7.95 -0.63
CA MET A 162 17.19 -8.35 0.67
C MET A 162 16.85 -9.84 0.72
N LEU A 163 16.13 -10.35 -0.28
CA LEU A 163 15.75 -11.75 -0.39
C LEU A 163 16.96 -12.69 -0.53
N GLN A 164 17.98 -12.29 -1.30
CA GLN A 164 19.17 -13.11 -1.59
C GLN A 164 19.94 -13.49 -0.35
N ALA A 165 20.16 -12.53 0.54
CA ALA A 165 21.07 -12.77 1.64
C ALA A 165 20.32 -13.40 2.87
N GLY A 166 18.99 -13.53 2.77
CA GLY A 166 18.16 -14.56 3.43
C GLY A 166 17.66 -14.24 4.84
N PRO A 167 16.63 -14.97 5.33
CA PRO A 167 15.93 -14.68 6.60
C PRO A 167 16.72 -15.02 7.88
N ASN A 168 17.82 -15.79 7.77
CA ASN A 168 18.64 -16.25 8.90
C ASN A 168 19.98 -15.53 9.04
N CYS A 169 20.26 -14.54 8.19
CA CYS A 169 21.44 -13.72 8.39
C CYS A 169 21.09 -12.65 9.44
N LYS A 170 21.93 -12.50 10.48
CA LYS A 170 21.82 -11.35 11.38
C LYS A 170 21.96 -10.01 10.64
N ASP A 171 22.51 -10.06 9.42
CA ASP A 171 22.85 -8.92 8.58
C ASP A 171 22.05 -8.89 7.25
N VAL A 172 20.95 -9.65 7.12
CA VAL A 172 20.09 -9.63 5.90
C VAL A 172 18.59 -9.75 6.20
N PRO A 173 17.71 -9.01 5.50
CA PRO A 173 16.27 -8.98 5.75
C PRO A 173 15.39 -10.21 5.54
N SER A 174 14.79 -10.69 6.62
CA SER A 174 13.38 -11.15 6.62
C SER A 174 12.47 -9.97 6.30
N PHE A 175 11.58 -10.10 5.34
CA PHE A 175 10.46 -9.17 5.16
C PHE A 175 9.47 -9.51 6.27
N ILE A 176 9.71 -8.98 7.46
CA ILE A 176 8.72 -9.09 8.53
C ILE A 176 7.50 -8.32 8.00
N PRO A 177 6.37 -9.02 7.85
CA PRO A 177 5.81 -9.85 8.92
C PRO A 177 5.99 -11.38 8.82
N ASP A 178 6.58 -11.94 7.74
CA ASP A 178 6.61 -13.40 7.62
C ASP A 178 7.65 -14.07 8.53
N ASP A 179 7.18 -14.98 9.39
CA ASP A 179 8.00 -15.95 10.11
C ASP A 179 8.37 -17.14 9.20
N LEU A 180 9.41 -17.89 9.57
CA LEU A 180 9.75 -19.12 8.87
C LEU A 180 9.06 -20.32 9.50
N LEU A 181 8.57 -21.23 8.64
CA LEU A 181 8.19 -22.58 9.06
C LEU A 181 9.41 -23.31 9.63
N SER A 182 9.25 -23.97 10.79
CA SER A 182 10.33 -24.74 11.41
C SER A 182 10.63 -26.05 10.67
N SER A 183 9.64 -26.57 9.95
CA SER A 183 9.73 -27.71 9.04
C SER A 183 8.67 -27.60 7.94
N PRO A 184 8.82 -28.29 6.80
CA PRO A 184 7.79 -28.31 5.76
C PRO A 184 6.46 -28.80 6.33
N VAL A 185 5.35 -28.21 5.84
CA VAL A 185 4.00 -28.67 6.18
C VAL A 185 3.89 -30.15 5.84
N GLN A 186 3.52 -30.95 6.83
CA GLN A 186 3.34 -32.39 6.68
C GLN A 186 1.92 -32.66 6.17
N VAL A 187 1.84 -33.42 5.08
CA VAL A 187 0.56 -33.85 4.49
C VAL A 187 0.35 -35.31 4.83
N HIS A 188 -0.59 -35.58 5.72
CA HIS A 188 -0.97 -36.95 6.08
C HIS A 188 -2.27 -37.32 5.37
N GLN A 189 -2.24 -38.41 4.60
CA GLN A 189 -3.42 -38.98 3.94
C GLN A 189 -3.65 -40.40 4.46
N HIS A 190 -4.70 -40.59 5.24
CA HIS A 190 -5.05 -41.91 5.76
C HIS A 190 -5.92 -42.66 4.74
N LYS A 191 -5.61 -43.95 4.52
CA LYS A 191 -6.36 -44.78 3.56
C LYS A 191 -7.67 -45.32 4.13
N ASP A 192 -7.72 -45.68 5.42
CA ASP A 192 -8.87 -46.43 5.97
C ASP A 192 -9.24 -46.15 7.45
N ASP A 193 -8.44 -45.40 8.26
CA ASP A 193 -8.72 -45.15 9.71
C ASP A 193 -8.17 -43.78 10.21
N GLY A 194 -8.44 -42.68 9.50
CA GLY A 194 -7.96 -41.35 9.91
C GLY A 194 -8.57 -40.19 9.11
N PRO A 195 -8.23 -38.92 9.43
CA PRO A 195 -8.74 -37.75 8.72
C PRO A 195 -8.43 -37.85 7.23
N ALA A 196 -9.40 -37.42 6.41
CA ALA A 196 -9.34 -37.51 4.95
C ALA A 196 -8.24 -36.61 4.36
N LEU A 197 -7.92 -35.54 5.08
CA LEU A 197 -6.75 -34.69 4.90
C LEU A 197 -6.29 -34.21 6.27
N TYR A 198 -4.98 -34.23 6.53
CA TYR A 198 -4.39 -33.61 7.71
C TYR A 198 -3.11 -32.87 7.31
N LEU A 199 -3.19 -31.55 7.36
CA LEU A 199 -2.09 -30.61 7.09
C LEU A 199 -1.57 -30.10 8.44
N GLU A 200 -0.31 -30.38 8.74
CA GLU A 200 0.31 -30.08 10.04
C GLU A 200 1.55 -29.19 9.86
N TRP A 201 1.67 -28.13 10.67
CA TRP A 201 2.81 -27.20 10.66
C TRP A 201 3.09 -26.68 12.07
N ASP A 202 4.34 -26.68 12.54
CA ASP A 202 4.76 -25.98 13.78
C ASP A 202 3.80 -26.07 14.99
N ASN A 203 3.10 -27.20 15.18
CA ASN A 203 2.03 -27.48 16.16
C ASN A 203 0.59 -27.00 15.85
N GLY A 204 0.41 -26.27 14.75
CA GLY A 204 -0.89 -25.99 14.12
C GLY A 204 -1.30 -27.06 13.11
N ALA A 205 -2.60 -27.10 12.80
CA ALA A 205 -3.14 -28.01 11.81
C ALA A 205 -4.50 -27.57 11.23
N VAL A 206 -4.75 -28.04 10.00
CA VAL A 206 -6.07 -28.14 9.39
C VAL A 206 -6.31 -29.60 9.03
N LEU A 207 -7.45 -30.15 9.44
CA LEU A 207 -7.86 -31.50 9.06
C LEU A 207 -9.30 -31.55 8.58
N VAL A 208 -9.57 -32.44 7.63
CA VAL A 208 -10.92 -32.80 7.20
C VAL A 208 -11.28 -34.14 7.84
N GLY A 209 -12.26 -34.12 8.75
CA GLY A 209 -12.74 -35.30 9.47
C GLY A 209 -13.56 -36.24 8.58
N GLU A 210 -13.83 -37.46 9.08
CA GLU A 210 -14.58 -38.49 8.35
C GLU A 210 -16.03 -38.10 8.00
N ASN A 211 -16.59 -37.15 8.75
CA ASN A 211 -17.92 -36.58 8.52
C ASN A 211 -17.90 -35.35 7.60
N GLY A 212 -16.75 -35.03 7.00
CA GLY A 212 -16.55 -33.87 6.11
C GLY A 212 -16.43 -32.53 6.82
N SER A 213 -16.31 -32.49 8.16
CA SER A 213 -16.05 -31.24 8.88
C SER A 213 -14.57 -30.90 8.91
N TYR A 214 -14.25 -29.61 8.81
CA TYR A 214 -12.91 -29.07 9.00
C TYR A 214 -12.63 -28.89 10.49
N HIS A 215 -11.43 -29.21 10.95
CA HIS A 215 -10.96 -28.82 12.27
C HIS A 215 -9.69 -28.00 12.12
N LEU A 216 -9.70 -26.83 12.74
CA LEU A 216 -8.60 -25.88 12.74
C LEU A 216 -8.00 -25.82 14.13
N LYS A 217 -6.68 -25.93 14.20
CA LYS A 217 -5.90 -25.70 15.41
C LYS A 217 -4.76 -24.75 15.07
N VAL A 218 -4.77 -23.55 15.64
CA VAL A 218 -3.71 -22.54 15.44
C VAL A 218 -3.25 -22.03 16.80
N PRO A 219 -2.22 -22.65 17.40
CA PRO A 219 -1.77 -22.32 18.74
C PRO A 219 -1.35 -20.86 18.93
N GLU A 220 -0.76 -20.23 17.90
CA GLU A 220 -0.24 -18.86 17.92
C GLU A 220 -1.32 -17.80 18.22
N ILE A 221 -2.57 -18.11 17.88
CA ILE A 221 -3.73 -17.27 18.15
C ILE A 221 -4.73 -17.94 19.10
N GLU A 222 -4.33 -19.06 19.73
CA GLU A 222 -5.17 -19.85 20.64
C GLU A 222 -6.52 -20.26 20.03
N LEU A 223 -6.51 -20.69 18.76
CA LEU A 223 -7.70 -21.16 18.04
C LEU A 223 -7.77 -22.68 18.04
N GLU A 224 -8.94 -23.22 18.40
CA GLU A 224 -9.29 -24.62 18.20
C GLU A 224 -10.79 -24.74 17.88
N ILE A 225 -11.15 -24.84 16.59
CA ILE A 225 -12.55 -24.86 16.15
C ILE A 225 -12.81 -25.98 15.15
N GLN A 226 -14.06 -26.42 15.11
CA GLN A 226 -14.61 -27.31 14.09
C GLN A 226 -15.62 -26.52 13.24
N VAL A 227 -15.54 -26.68 11.92
CA VAL A 227 -16.38 -26.03 10.93
C VAL A 227 -17.08 -27.08 10.09
N LYS A 228 -18.41 -27.01 9.98
CA LYS A 228 -19.21 -27.96 9.22
C LYS A 228 -20.12 -27.24 8.22
N ALA A 229 -20.09 -27.65 6.96
CA ALA A 229 -21.01 -27.13 5.94
C ALA A 229 -22.47 -27.34 6.34
N THR A 230 -23.30 -26.30 6.13
CA THR A 230 -24.75 -26.34 6.39
C THR A 230 -25.58 -26.16 5.13
N ARG A 231 -24.92 -25.86 4.00
CA ARG A 231 -25.49 -25.61 2.68
C ARG A 231 -24.71 -26.39 1.62
N PRO A 232 -25.29 -26.57 0.41
CA PRO A 232 -24.56 -27.07 -0.74
C PRO A 232 -23.31 -26.25 -1.07
N VAL A 233 -22.36 -26.91 -1.73
CA VAL A 233 -21.15 -26.28 -2.21
C VAL A 233 -21.49 -25.29 -3.33
N MET A 234 -20.85 -24.12 -3.30
CA MET A 234 -20.94 -23.11 -4.34
C MET A 234 -19.75 -23.25 -5.28
N LEU A 235 -19.97 -23.86 -6.45
CA LEU A 235 -19.00 -23.87 -7.55
C LEU A 235 -18.90 -22.46 -8.15
N HIS A 236 -17.70 -21.92 -8.31
CA HIS A 236 -17.53 -20.57 -8.87
C HIS A 236 -17.46 -20.59 -10.41
N GLY A 237 -17.77 -19.47 -11.04
CA GLY A 237 -17.71 -19.32 -12.50
C GLY A 237 -18.44 -20.43 -13.26
N HIS A 238 -17.78 -21.03 -14.24
CA HIS A 238 -18.34 -22.06 -15.11
C HIS A 238 -18.22 -23.46 -14.47
N ASP A 239 -18.99 -23.68 -13.40
CA ASP A 239 -19.05 -24.93 -12.63
C ASP A 239 -17.70 -25.35 -12.03
N GLY A 240 -17.01 -24.36 -11.47
CA GLY A 240 -15.71 -24.46 -10.81
C GLY A 240 -14.64 -23.67 -11.54
N GLU A 241 -14.73 -23.51 -12.87
CA GLU A 241 -13.72 -22.81 -13.66
C GLU A 241 -13.95 -21.28 -13.63
N THR A 242 -12.97 -20.51 -13.16
CA THR A 242 -13.16 -19.06 -12.89
C THR A 242 -13.31 -18.16 -14.12
N LEU A 243 -12.93 -18.63 -15.31
CA LEU A 243 -12.97 -17.89 -16.58
C LEU A 243 -13.59 -18.72 -17.69
N ASN A 244 -14.46 -18.11 -18.50
CA ASN A 244 -15.16 -18.80 -19.59
C ASN A 244 -14.22 -19.32 -20.69
N ASP A 245 -13.20 -18.54 -21.04
CA ASP A 245 -12.24 -18.88 -22.10
C ASP A 245 -11.10 -19.80 -21.61
N LYS A 246 -11.15 -20.19 -20.33
CA LYS A 246 -10.21 -21.07 -19.62
C LYS A 246 -8.77 -20.58 -19.53
N THR A 247 -8.44 -19.43 -20.12
CA THR A 247 -7.07 -18.91 -20.19
C THR A 247 -6.63 -18.48 -18.79
N GLY A 248 -5.74 -19.26 -18.17
CA GLY A 248 -5.30 -19.00 -16.79
C GLY A 248 -6.40 -19.19 -15.73
N ALA A 249 -7.43 -19.99 -16.03
CA ALA A 249 -8.51 -20.29 -15.10
C ALA A 249 -8.04 -21.12 -13.89
N MET A 250 -8.61 -20.82 -12.74
CA MET A 250 -8.52 -21.62 -11.53
C MET A 250 -9.78 -22.49 -11.42
N PHE A 251 -9.66 -23.62 -10.70
CA PHE A 251 -10.82 -24.33 -10.18
C PHE A 251 -11.11 -23.83 -8.78
N TYR A 252 -12.34 -23.36 -8.54
CA TYR A 252 -12.70 -22.64 -7.33
C TYR A 252 -14.10 -23.04 -6.85
N TYR A 253 -14.20 -23.38 -5.57
CA TYR A 253 -15.46 -23.64 -4.89
C TYR A 253 -15.42 -23.17 -3.45
N SER A 254 -16.60 -22.94 -2.88
CA SER A 254 -16.71 -22.52 -1.48
C SER A 254 -17.97 -23.02 -0.79
N TRP A 255 -17.95 -23.04 0.53
CA TRP A 255 -19.10 -23.14 1.41
C TRP A 255 -19.28 -21.79 2.12
N PRO A 256 -20.15 -20.90 1.60
CA PRO A 256 -20.46 -19.58 2.19
C PRO A 256 -20.99 -19.68 3.62
N ARG A 257 -21.85 -20.68 3.86
CA ARG A 257 -22.55 -20.85 5.13
C ARG A 257 -22.23 -22.18 5.78
N THR A 258 -21.53 -22.09 6.91
CA THR A 258 -21.14 -23.22 7.74
C THR A 258 -21.53 -22.97 9.21
N GLN A 259 -21.41 -24.01 10.03
CA GLN A 259 -21.48 -23.91 11.48
C GLN A 259 -20.08 -24.07 12.05
N ALA A 260 -19.59 -23.07 12.78
CA ALA A 260 -18.34 -23.11 13.51
C ALA A 260 -18.59 -23.27 15.02
N THR A 261 -17.86 -24.16 15.69
CA THR A 261 -17.92 -24.36 17.16
C THR A 261 -16.54 -24.74 17.70
N GLY A 262 -16.19 -24.24 18.89
CA GLY A 262 -14.94 -24.65 19.56
C GLY A 262 -14.50 -23.65 20.61
N ALA A 263 -13.21 -23.35 20.63
CA ALA A 263 -12.60 -22.38 21.52
C ALA A 263 -11.70 -21.38 20.78
N TYR A 264 -11.69 -20.14 21.25
CA TYR A 264 -10.75 -19.10 20.82
C TYR A 264 -10.30 -18.30 22.05
N ARG A 265 -8.98 -18.17 22.26
CA ARG A 265 -8.38 -17.50 23.42
C ARG A 265 -8.94 -17.97 24.77
N GLY A 266 -9.10 -19.30 24.88
CA GLY A 266 -9.65 -19.96 26.07
C GLY A 266 -11.16 -19.80 26.31
N GLN A 267 -11.88 -19.10 25.41
CA GLN A 267 -13.34 -18.93 25.51
C GLN A 267 -14.06 -19.87 24.54
N ALA A 268 -15.18 -20.45 24.99
CA ALA A 268 -16.05 -21.24 24.12
C ALA A 268 -16.74 -20.33 23.10
N VAL A 269 -16.67 -20.69 21.83
CA VAL A 269 -17.19 -19.89 20.71
C VAL A 269 -18.09 -20.71 19.78
N THR A 270 -19.04 -20.03 19.17
CA THR A 270 -19.86 -20.52 18.06
C THR A 270 -19.87 -19.47 16.96
N GLY A 271 -20.20 -19.86 15.73
CA GLY A 271 -20.24 -18.89 14.63
C GLY A 271 -20.58 -19.50 13.28
N THR A 272 -20.28 -18.73 12.24
CA THR A 272 -20.28 -19.18 10.85
C THR A 272 -18.89 -18.98 10.28
N ALA A 273 -18.51 -19.81 9.33
CA ALA A 273 -17.30 -19.61 8.56
C ALA A 273 -17.60 -19.68 7.06
N TRP A 274 -16.81 -18.96 6.30
CA TRP A 274 -16.66 -19.17 4.88
C TRP A 274 -15.44 -20.07 4.66
N VAL A 275 -15.64 -21.18 3.96
CA VAL A 275 -14.59 -22.13 3.61
C VAL A 275 -14.46 -22.16 2.11
N ASP A 276 -13.26 -22.06 1.59
CA ASP A 276 -13.00 -22.20 0.17
C ASP A 276 -11.83 -23.13 -0.13
N HIS A 277 -11.74 -23.51 -1.40
CA HIS A 277 -10.58 -24.15 -1.95
C HIS A 277 -10.44 -23.74 -3.42
N GLU A 278 -9.25 -23.25 -3.78
CA GLU A 278 -8.92 -22.80 -5.13
C GLU A 278 -7.59 -23.41 -5.59
N TYR A 279 -7.50 -23.84 -6.85
CA TYR A 279 -6.25 -24.35 -7.43
C TYR A 279 -6.15 -24.18 -8.95
N SER A 280 -4.93 -24.03 -9.46
CA SER A 280 -4.67 -23.85 -10.90
C SER A 280 -4.90 -25.14 -11.69
N LEU A 281 -5.49 -25.03 -12.89
CA LEU A 281 -5.68 -26.16 -13.81
C LEU A 281 -4.44 -26.41 -14.68
N ALA A 282 -4.02 -27.68 -14.78
CA ALA A 282 -2.70 -28.07 -15.29
C ALA A 282 -2.47 -27.99 -16.82
N GLY A 283 -3.44 -27.48 -17.60
CA GLY A 283 -3.49 -27.68 -19.06
C GLY A 283 -3.01 -26.54 -19.97
N GLU A 284 -3.00 -25.28 -19.53
CA GLU A 284 -2.98 -24.14 -20.48
C GLU A 284 -1.97 -23.02 -20.16
N GLU A 285 -0.97 -23.27 -19.31
CA GLU A 285 0.09 -22.29 -19.06
C GLU A 285 1.27 -22.48 -20.03
N THR A 286 1.43 -21.56 -20.98
CA THR A 286 2.57 -21.55 -21.93
C THR A 286 3.71 -20.66 -21.44
N LYS A 287 4.94 -20.82 -21.99
CA LYS A 287 6.08 -19.90 -21.71
C LYS A 287 5.80 -18.45 -22.10
N GLU A 288 4.83 -18.21 -22.99
CA GLU A 288 4.41 -16.88 -23.46
C GLU A 288 3.24 -16.31 -22.64
N GLN A 289 2.52 -17.15 -21.88
CA GLN A 289 1.44 -16.77 -20.96
C GLN A 289 1.63 -17.47 -19.60
N PRO A 290 2.58 -17.01 -18.77
CA PRO A 290 2.80 -17.59 -17.46
C PRO A 290 1.73 -17.11 -16.46
N ALA A 291 0.80 -18.01 -16.18
CA ALA A 291 0.08 -18.20 -14.91
C ALA A 291 -1.03 -17.22 -14.50
N ALA A 292 -1.91 -17.77 -13.65
CA ALA A 292 -2.79 -17.12 -12.69
C ALA A 292 -2.11 -16.09 -11.74
N LEU A 293 -0.88 -15.67 -12.05
CA LEU A 293 -0.13 -14.61 -11.39
C LEU A 293 -0.23 -13.25 -12.14
N GLY A 294 -0.71 -13.24 -13.38
CA GLY A 294 -0.98 -12.01 -14.15
C GLY A 294 -2.37 -11.42 -13.90
N TYR A 295 -3.34 -12.28 -13.56
CA TYR A 295 -4.70 -11.88 -13.23
C TYR A 295 -4.87 -11.61 -11.73
N GLY A 296 -5.86 -10.79 -11.39
CA GLY A 296 -6.29 -10.52 -10.03
C GLY A 296 -7.73 -10.95 -9.82
N TRP A 297 -8.00 -11.64 -8.73
CA TRP A 297 -9.35 -12.01 -8.32
C TRP A 297 -9.77 -11.13 -7.16
N ASN A 298 -10.92 -10.50 -7.29
CA ASN A 298 -11.62 -9.93 -6.14
C ASN A 298 -12.83 -10.82 -5.88
N TRP A 299 -13.05 -11.18 -4.63
CA TRP A 299 -14.26 -11.88 -4.24
C TRP A 299 -14.86 -11.28 -2.98
N ILE A 300 -16.18 -11.31 -2.89
CA ILE A 300 -16.95 -10.89 -1.72
C ILE A 300 -18.02 -11.97 -1.48
N SER A 301 -18.01 -12.60 -0.31
CA SER A 301 -19.05 -13.54 0.11
C SER A 301 -19.90 -12.91 1.21
N LEU A 302 -21.22 -12.87 1.03
CA LEU A 302 -22.17 -12.23 1.94
C LEU A 302 -23.18 -13.25 2.45
N VAL A 303 -23.34 -13.32 3.76
CA VAL A 303 -24.24 -14.24 4.44
C VAL A 303 -25.20 -13.45 5.33
N SER A 304 -26.50 -13.52 5.03
CA SER A 304 -27.53 -12.86 5.84
C SER A 304 -27.73 -13.60 7.17
N VAL A 305 -27.93 -12.82 8.24
CA VAL A 305 -28.30 -13.33 9.56
C VAL A 305 -29.81 -13.39 9.78
N ASP A 306 -30.57 -12.60 9.03
CA ASP A 306 -32.04 -12.48 9.19
C ASP A 306 -32.80 -13.34 8.18
N LYS A 307 -32.14 -13.71 7.08
CA LYS A 307 -32.71 -14.53 6.02
C LYS A 307 -31.74 -15.60 5.58
N ASP A 308 -32.33 -16.63 4.99
CA ASP A 308 -31.64 -17.70 4.32
C ASP A 308 -31.13 -17.26 2.95
N MET A 309 -30.16 -16.34 2.97
CA MET A 309 -29.58 -15.72 1.79
C MET A 309 -28.06 -15.78 1.88
N GLU A 310 -27.41 -16.24 0.81
CA GLU A 310 -25.97 -16.17 0.63
C GLU A 310 -25.65 -15.78 -0.81
N VAL A 311 -24.66 -14.90 -0.96
CA VAL A 311 -24.24 -14.38 -2.25
C VAL A 311 -22.72 -14.39 -2.32
N CYS A 312 -22.15 -14.93 -3.39
CA CYS A 312 -20.74 -14.77 -3.72
C CYS A 312 -20.59 -13.90 -4.96
N ILE A 313 -19.77 -12.88 -4.88
CA ILE A 313 -19.47 -11.94 -5.96
C ILE A 313 -18.03 -12.17 -6.34
N THR A 314 -17.75 -12.31 -7.63
CA THR A 314 -16.38 -12.48 -8.14
C THR A 314 -16.14 -11.52 -9.30
N GLN A 315 -14.96 -10.91 -9.31
CA GLN A 315 -14.43 -10.12 -10.42
C GLN A 315 -13.02 -10.61 -10.76
N VAL A 316 -12.80 -10.97 -12.02
CA VAL A 316 -11.49 -11.37 -12.55
C VAL A 316 -10.91 -10.20 -13.35
N LEU A 317 -9.68 -9.82 -13.03
CA LEU A 317 -9.01 -8.62 -13.52
C LEU A 317 -7.71 -8.96 -14.25
N ASP A 318 -7.38 -8.21 -15.31
CA ASP A 318 -6.03 -8.10 -15.88
C ASP A 318 -5.50 -6.69 -15.60
N GLY A 319 -4.63 -6.57 -14.59
CA GLY A 319 -4.26 -5.27 -14.02
C GLY A 319 -5.48 -4.53 -13.46
N ASN A 320 -5.92 -3.48 -14.16
CA ASN A 320 -7.14 -2.72 -13.82
C ASN A 320 -8.33 -3.04 -14.76
N ASN A 321 -8.13 -3.89 -15.77
CA ASN A 321 -9.16 -4.23 -16.74
C ASN A 321 -10.03 -5.35 -16.19
N LEU A 322 -11.35 -5.15 -16.13
CA LEU A 322 -12.29 -6.20 -15.76
C LEU A 322 -12.47 -7.17 -16.94
N LEU A 323 -12.08 -8.43 -16.75
CA LEU A 323 -12.26 -9.49 -17.75
C LEU A 323 -13.64 -10.12 -17.62
N GLU A 324 -14.00 -10.52 -16.41
CA GLU A 324 -15.25 -11.22 -16.13
C GLU A 324 -15.76 -10.87 -14.73
N GLN A 325 -17.08 -10.84 -14.56
CA GLN A 325 -17.71 -10.71 -13.26
C GLN A 325 -19.00 -11.50 -13.19
N TYR A 326 -19.29 -12.04 -12.01
CA TYR A 326 -20.52 -12.76 -11.77
C TYR A 326 -20.91 -12.71 -10.29
N VAL A 327 -22.20 -12.94 -10.06
CA VAL A 327 -22.81 -13.14 -8.77
C VAL A 327 -23.42 -14.53 -8.72
N LEU A 328 -23.16 -15.25 -7.63
CA LEU A 328 -23.65 -16.60 -7.37
C LEU A 328 -24.52 -16.59 -6.12
N TYR A 329 -25.60 -17.36 -6.13
CA TYR A 329 -26.46 -17.56 -4.98
C TYR A 329 -27.14 -18.93 -5.05
N HIS A 330 -27.59 -19.43 -3.90
CA HIS A 330 -28.51 -20.57 -3.85
C HIS A 330 -29.94 -20.08 -3.70
N ASP A 331 -30.88 -20.69 -4.42
CA ASP A 331 -32.30 -20.48 -4.18
C ASP A 331 -32.82 -21.27 -2.96
N GLU A 332 -34.11 -21.14 -2.66
CA GLU A 332 -34.75 -21.85 -1.54
C GLU A 332 -34.67 -23.38 -1.65
N SER A 333 -34.51 -23.91 -2.87
CA SER A 333 -34.33 -25.35 -3.10
C SER A 333 -32.88 -25.82 -2.92
N GLY A 334 -31.94 -24.88 -2.73
CA GLY A 334 -30.50 -25.15 -2.68
C GLY A 334 -29.87 -25.24 -4.06
N GLN A 335 -30.59 -24.90 -5.14
CA GLN A 335 -30.04 -24.89 -6.49
C GLN A 335 -29.16 -23.65 -6.68
N ARG A 336 -27.97 -23.84 -7.27
CA ARG A 336 -27.02 -22.78 -7.62
C ARG A 336 -27.52 -22.00 -8.83
N HIS A 337 -27.43 -20.67 -8.75
CA HIS A 337 -27.70 -19.75 -9.84
C HIS A 337 -26.53 -18.79 -10.05
N GLN A 338 -26.31 -18.38 -11.29
CA GLN A 338 -25.30 -17.40 -11.68
C GLN A 338 -25.93 -16.24 -12.45
N LEU A 339 -25.51 -15.02 -12.12
CA LEU A 339 -25.94 -13.78 -12.78
C LEU A 339 -24.72 -12.95 -13.16
N THR A 340 -24.72 -12.40 -14.36
CA THR A 340 -23.67 -11.48 -14.85
C THR A 340 -24.12 -10.02 -14.86
N GLU A 341 -25.44 -9.78 -14.85
CA GLU A 341 -26.04 -8.45 -14.88
C GLU A 341 -26.25 -7.92 -13.46
N PHE A 342 -25.26 -7.20 -12.94
CA PHE A 342 -25.30 -6.51 -11.65
C PHE A 342 -24.35 -5.31 -11.64
N THR A 343 -24.51 -4.44 -10.64
CA THR A 343 -23.60 -3.31 -10.40
C THR A 343 -22.95 -3.47 -9.03
N LEU A 344 -21.62 -3.39 -8.97
CA LEU A 344 -20.85 -3.27 -7.73
C LEU A 344 -19.99 -2.00 -7.81
N THR A 345 -20.42 -0.94 -7.14
CA THR A 345 -19.74 0.36 -7.18
C THR A 345 -18.99 0.60 -5.87
N SER A 346 -17.68 0.81 -5.93
CA SER A 346 -16.90 1.30 -4.77
C SER A 346 -17.27 2.76 -4.46
N SER A 347 -17.45 3.07 -3.19
CA SER A 347 -17.78 4.42 -2.71
C SER A 347 -16.69 5.05 -1.85
N GLU A 348 -15.78 4.24 -1.27
CA GLU A 348 -14.79 4.74 -0.31
C GLU A 348 -13.41 4.07 -0.50
N PRO A 349 -12.49 4.71 -1.24
CA PRO A 349 -11.12 4.25 -1.35
C PRO A 349 -10.33 4.52 -0.05
N TRP A 350 -9.40 3.65 0.26
CA TRP A 350 -8.50 3.74 1.39
C TRP A 350 -7.07 3.42 0.95
N VAL A 351 -6.17 4.33 1.28
CA VAL A 351 -4.74 4.14 1.02
C VAL A 351 -4.04 3.69 2.30
N SER A 352 -3.36 2.55 2.21
CA SER A 352 -2.52 2.01 3.28
C SER A 352 -1.40 3.01 3.64
N GLY A 353 -1.18 3.21 4.94
CA GLY A 353 -0.02 3.91 5.47
C GLY A 353 1.26 3.07 5.46
N HIS A 354 1.17 1.75 5.29
CA HIS A 354 2.32 0.84 5.23
C HIS A 354 2.91 0.76 3.83
N THR A 355 2.06 0.43 2.86
CA THR A 355 2.49 0.12 1.49
C THR A 355 2.12 1.22 0.51
N PHE A 356 1.26 2.16 0.91
CA PHE A 356 0.62 3.12 0.03
C PHE A 356 -0.15 2.45 -1.12
N GLN A 357 -0.57 1.20 -0.96
CA GLN A 357 -1.55 0.57 -1.84
C GLN A 357 -2.95 1.13 -1.59
N ASN A 358 -3.76 1.19 -2.66
CA ASN A 358 -5.13 1.69 -2.59
C ASN A 358 -6.10 0.51 -2.65
N PHE A 359 -6.98 0.43 -1.67
CA PHE A 359 -8.01 -0.59 -1.56
C PHE A 359 -9.37 0.09 -1.42
N ASP A 360 -10.37 -0.47 -2.08
CA ASP A 360 -11.76 -0.07 -1.86
C ASP A 360 -12.22 -0.63 -0.50
N THR A 361 -13.04 0.10 0.26
CA THR A 361 -13.47 -0.31 1.63
C THR A 361 -14.98 -0.28 1.86
N CYS A 362 -15.73 0.31 0.92
CA CYS A 362 -17.19 0.35 0.91
C CYS A 362 -17.69 0.17 -0.53
N TRP A 363 -18.78 -0.58 -0.69
CA TRP A 363 -19.40 -0.88 -1.97
C TRP A 363 -20.91 -0.78 -1.91
N LYS A 364 -21.51 -0.49 -3.06
CA LYS A 364 -22.94 -0.63 -3.30
C LYS A 364 -23.19 -1.74 -4.32
N LEU A 365 -23.91 -2.78 -3.92
CA LEU A 365 -24.31 -3.89 -4.78
C LEU A 365 -25.77 -3.70 -5.20
N GLN A 366 -26.04 -3.80 -6.51
CA GLN A 366 -27.39 -3.81 -7.05
C GLN A 366 -27.56 -4.98 -8.03
N ILE A 367 -28.57 -5.82 -7.80
CA ILE A 367 -28.92 -6.95 -8.67
C ILE A 367 -30.39 -6.79 -9.08
N PRO A 368 -30.69 -6.11 -10.21
CA PRO A 368 -32.06 -5.76 -10.58
C PRO A 368 -32.99 -6.96 -10.75
N SER A 369 -32.48 -8.08 -11.29
CA SER A 369 -33.27 -9.30 -11.51
C SER A 369 -33.76 -9.96 -10.22
N LEU A 370 -33.11 -9.67 -9.08
CA LEU A 370 -33.45 -10.19 -7.76
C LEU A 370 -34.03 -9.11 -6.83
N ASP A 371 -34.20 -7.87 -7.30
CA ASP A 371 -34.60 -6.72 -6.48
C ASP A 371 -33.69 -6.56 -5.24
N VAL A 372 -32.38 -6.53 -5.48
CA VAL A 372 -31.35 -6.40 -4.44
C VAL A 372 -30.68 -5.04 -4.53
N ASP A 373 -30.59 -4.36 -3.39
CA ASP A 373 -29.82 -3.12 -3.20
C ASP A 373 -29.15 -3.19 -1.81
N LEU A 374 -27.84 -3.42 -1.76
CA LEU A 374 -27.06 -3.59 -0.54
C LEU A 374 -25.92 -2.59 -0.46
N GLU A 375 -25.71 -2.06 0.73
CA GLU A 375 -24.48 -1.38 1.13
C GLU A 375 -23.58 -2.38 1.84
N ILE A 376 -22.34 -2.49 1.40
CA ILE A 376 -21.30 -3.37 1.93
C ILE A 376 -20.18 -2.48 2.43
N ALA A 377 -19.68 -2.74 3.64
CA ALA A 377 -18.57 -2.02 4.22
C ALA A 377 -17.61 -2.97 4.92
N SER A 378 -16.31 -2.76 4.75
CA SER A 378 -15.29 -3.36 5.60
C SER A 378 -15.57 -3.06 7.07
N VAL A 379 -15.32 -4.03 7.94
CA VAL A 379 -15.54 -3.85 9.39
C VAL A 379 -14.57 -2.82 9.97
N THR A 380 -13.36 -2.79 9.43
CA THR A 380 -12.32 -1.77 9.64
C THR A 380 -11.61 -1.54 8.32
N LYS A 381 -11.11 -0.33 8.07
CA LYS A 381 -10.37 -0.03 6.84
C LYS A 381 -9.05 -0.77 6.77
N ASN A 382 -8.37 -0.95 7.91
CA ASN A 382 -7.09 -1.63 7.99
C ASN A 382 -7.27 -3.15 8.04
N GLN A 383 -7.44 -3.79 6.88
CA GLN A 383 -7.41 -5.25 6.72
C GLN A 383 -6.43 -5.66 5.61
N GLU A 384 -5.34 -4.90 5.51
CA GLU A 384 -4.24 -5.22 4.59
C GLU A 384 -3.36 -6.33 5.18
N PHE A 385 -2.98 -7.28 4.33
CA PHE A 385 -2.09 -8.37 4.65
C PHE A 385 -0.77 -8.25 3.88
N GLN A 386 0.33 -7.95 4.58
CA GLN A 386 1.68 -7.89 4.00
C GLN A 386 2.32 -9.27 4.04
N THR A 387 2.84 -9.78 2.92
CA THR A 387 3.53 -11.08 2.88
C THR A 387 4.37 -11.26 1.60
N TRP A 388 5.39 -12.09 1.67
CA TRP A 388 6.16 -12.59 0.53
C TRP A 388 5.35 -13.37 -0.47
N LEU A 389 4.25 -14.00 -0.06
CA LEU A 389 3.39 -14.76 -0.96
C LEU A 389 2.81 -13.86 -2.06
N ARG A 390 2.49 -12.63 -1.69
CA ARG A 390 1.92 -11.63 -2.58
C ARG A 390 2.38 -10.24 -2.16
N MET A 391 3.42 -9.80 -2.84
CA MET A 391 4.12 -8.56 -2.55
C MET A 391 3.45 -7.34 -3.22
N PRO A 392 3.44 -6.16 -2.57
CA PRO A 392 3.90 -5.92 -1.20
C PRO A 392 2.84 -6.29 -0.13
N SER A 393 1.59 -6.44 -0.55
CA SER A 393 0.45 -6.87 0.27
C SER A 393 -0.75 -7.18 -0.62
N PHE A 394 -1.81 -7.75 -0.04
CA PHE A 394 -3.16 -7.80 -0.59
C PHE A 394 -4.15 -7.40 0.51
N TYR A 395 -5.44 -7.27 0.20
CA TYR A 395 -6.45 -6.91 1.18
C TYR A 395 -7.36 -8.07 1.45
N GLU A 396 -7.56 -8.41 2.72
CA GLU A 396 -8.43 -9.52 3.08
C GLU A 396 -9.03 -9.37 4.46
N GLY A 397 -10.34 -9.53 4.58
CA GLY A 397 -10.97 -9.45 5.88
C GLY A 397 -12.48 -9.56 5.90
N ALA A 398 -13.04 -9.04 6.98
CA ALA A 398 -14.47 -9.08 7.22
C ALA A 398 -15.17 -7.87 6.62
N VAL A 399 -16.37 -8.12 6.09
CA VAL A 399 -17.33 -7.09 5.71
C VAL A 399 -18.62 -7.25 6.49
N ARG A 400 -19.36 -6.15 6.60
CA ARG A 400 -20.76 -6.11 7.03
C ARG A 400 -21.59 -5.53 5.91
N PHE A 401 -22.85 -5.91 5.84
CA PHE A 401 -23.76 -5.34 4.84
C PHE A 401 -25.16 -5.13 5.41
N SER A 402 -25.89 -4.22 4.78
CA SER A 402 -27.31 -4.01 5.02
C SER A 402 -27.98 -3.43 3.78
N GLY A 403 -29.28 -3.66 3.63
CA GLY A 403 -30.06 -3.09 2.53
C GLY A 403 -31.34 -3.86 2.33
N THR A 404 -31.77 -4.01 1.08
CA THR A 404 -33.01 -4.69 0.72
C THR A 404 -32.78 -5.86 -0.23
N TRP A 405 -33.54 -6.93 0.00
CA TRP A 405 -33.68 -8.07 -0.90
C TRP A 405 -35.17 -8.37 -1.09
N GLN A 406 -35.66 -8.23 -2.32
CA GLN A 406 -37.08 -8.39 -2.67
C GLN A 406 -37.98 -7.56 -1.74
N GLY A 407 -37.64 -6.26 -1.62
CA GLY A 407 -38.31 -5.31 -0.73
C GLY A 407 -38.18 -5.57 0.78
N THR A 408 -37.47 -6.62 1.22
CA THR A 408 -37.28 -6.91 2.65
C THR A 408 -35.94 -6.38 3.13
N LEU A 409 -35.93 -5.69 4.28
CA LEU A 409 -34.70 -5.28 4.93
C LEU A 409 -33.90 -6.50 5.40
N ILE A 410 -32.61 -6.53 5.07
CA ILE A 410 -31.68 -7.56 5.49
C ILE A 410 -30.37 -6.93 5.95
N LYS A 411 -29.66 -7.64 6.82
CA LYS A 411 -28.27 -7.37 7.18
C LYS A 411 -27.52 -8.69 7.32
N GLY A 412 -26.20 -8.57 7.35
CA GLY A 412 -25.34 -9.71 7.61
C GLY A 412 -23.88 -9.34 7.55
N PHE A 413 -23.06 -10.37 7.45
CA PHE A 413 -21.61 -10.28 7.45
C PHE A 413 -21.04 -11.13 6.34
N GLY A 414 -19.75 -10.95 6.08
CA GLY A 414 -19.12 -11.59 4.96
C GLY A 414 -17.61 -11.60 5.03
N ALA A 415 -17.05 -12.27 4.04
CA ALA A 415 -15.62 -12.32 3.76
C ALA A 415 -15.33 -11.59 2.46
N MET A 416 -14.11 -11.07 2.33
CA MET A 416 -13.66 -10.42 1.12
C MET A 416 -12.15 -10.48 0.97
N GLU A 417 -11.68 -10.69 -0.25
CA GLU A 417 -10.31 -10.46 -0.70
C GLU A 417 -10.31 -9.51 -1.90
N LEU A 418 -9.34 -8.59 -1.90
CA LEU A 418 -9.09 -7.68 -3.01
C LEU A 418 -7.61 -7.72 -3.38
N VAL A 419 -7.39 -7.85 -4.68
CA VAL A 419 -6.06 -7.92 -5.31
C VAL A 419 -5.74 -6.67 -6.12
N LYS A 420 -6.71 -5.77 -6.29
CA LYS A 420 -6.58 -4.57 -7.12
C LYS A 420 -5.34 -3.74 -6.73
N GLY A 421 -4.41 -3.60 -7.68
CA GLY A 421 -3.25 -2.70 -7.56
C GLY A 421 -1.98 -3.28 -6.95
N THR A 422 -1.90 -4.59 -6.68
CA THR A 422 -0.70 -5.26 -6.14
C THR A 422 0.35 -5.51 -7.22
N ASP A 423 0.89 -4.44 -7.81
CA ASP A 423 1.92 -4.55 -8.84
C ASP A 423 3.27 -4.05 -8.32
N LEU A 424 4.20 -4.97 -8.10
CA LEU A 424 5.60 -4.71 -7.78
C LEU A 424 6.36 -3.94 -8.88
N SER A 425 5.79 -3.86 -10.09
CA SER A 425 6.32 -3.07 -11.20
C SER A 425 6.03 -1.57 -11.06
N LYS A 426 5.16 -1.17 -10.12
CA LYS A 426 4.86 0.23 -9.86
C LYS A 426 6.14 1.01 -9.55
N SER A 427 6.33 2.10 -10.28
CA SER A 427 7.43 3.03 -10.04
C SER A 427 7.24 3.74 -8.70
N MET A 428 8.34 4.25 -8.12
CA MET A 428 8.30 5.12 -6.95
C MET A 428 7.31 6.29 -7.15
N ASP A 429 7.14 6.77 -8.39
CA ASP A 429 6.17 7.83 -8.70
C ASP A 429 4.73 7.44 -8.35
N GLN A 430 4.32 6.18 -8.60
CA GLN A 430 2.97 5.73 -8.26
C GLN A 430 2.78 5.63 -6.74
N ILE A 431 3.81 5.18 -6.01
CA ILE A 431 3.80 5.15 -4.54
C ILE A 431 3.65 6.58 -4.00
N LEU A 432 4.41 7.54 -4.53
CA LEU A 432 4.33 8.95 -4.15
C LEU A 432 2.98 9.59 -4.50
N GLN A 433 2.36 9.20 -5.62
CA GLN A 433 1.01 9.65 -5.97
C GLN A 433 -0.03 9.14 -4.96
N ASN A 434 0.04 7.87 -4.57
CA ASN A 434 -0.86 7.31 -3.56
C ASN A 434 -0.62 7.97 -2.19
N ALA A 435 0.64 8.16 -1.80
CA ALA A 435 1.02 8.92 -0.60
C ALA A 435 0.43 10.34 -0.63
N THR A 436 0.44 11.02 -1.77
CA THR A 436 -0.18 12.34 -1.94
C THR A 436 -1.68 12.31 -1.66
N SER A 437 -2.40 11.29 -2.12
CA SER A 437 -3.83 11.16 -1.89
C SER A 437 -4.16 11.02 -0.40
N VAL A 438 -3.42 10.17 0.33
CA VAL A 438 -3.65 10.01 1.77
C VAL A 438 -3.26 11.27 2.54
N VAL A 439 -2.14 11.92 2.20
CA VAL A 439 -1.74 13.18 2.85
C VAL A 439 -2.84 14.25 2.71
N ARG A 440 -3.45 14.37 1.53
CA ARG A 440 -4.57 15.30 1.32
C ARG A 440 -5.81 14.94 2.14
N GLN A 441 -6.15 13.66 2.22
CA GLN A 441 -7.27 13.19 3.05
C GLN A 441 -7.04 13.55 4.53
N GLU A 442 -5.84 13.27 5.04
CA GLU A 442 -5.50 13.55 6.43
C GLU A 442 -5.39 15.07 6.69
N LEU A 443 -4.87 15.85 5.72
CA LEU A 443 -4.88 17.31 5.81
C LEU A 443 -6.30 17.88 5.91
N ASP A 444 -7.25 17.43 5.07
CA ASP A 444 -8.64 17.91 5.12
C ASP A 444 -9.38 17.47 6.40
N ALA A 445 -8.96 16.36 7.03
CA ALA A 445 -9.48 15.96 8.33
C ALA A 445 -9.11 16.97 9.43
N TRP A 446 -7.87 17.47 9.42
CA TRP A 446 -7.34 18.39 10.44
C TRP A 446 -7.53 19.87 10.12
N ILE A 447 -7.40 20.24 8.85
CA ILE A 447 -7.51 21.60 8.31
C ILE A 447 -8.53 21.55 7.15
N PRO A 448 -9.83 21.59 7.44
CA PRO A 448 -10.87 21.38 6.43
C PRO A 448 -10.84 22.44 5.33
N SER A 449 -10.84 21.99 4.07
CA SER A 449 -10.90 22.86 2.89
C SER A 449 -12.22 23.64 2.76
N ALA A 450 -13.25 23.23 3.50
CA ALA A 450 -14.51 23.93 3.65
C ALA A 450 -14.85 24.12 5.13
N THR A 451 -15.52 25.23 5.46
CA THR A 451 -15.93 25.55 6.83
C THR A 451 -16.71 24.40 7.46
N ARG A 452 -16.27 23.96 8.64
CA ARG A 452 -16.97 22.94 9.46
C ARG A 452 -17.45 23.57 10.78
N PRO A 453 -18.65 23.21 11.26
CA PRO A 453 -19.16 23.70 12.54
C PRO A 453 -18.15 23.48 13.68
N ASP A 454 -18.00 24.50 14.53
CA ASP A 454 -17.11 24.51 15.70
C ASP A 454 -15.60 24.28 15.41
N HIS A 455 -15.17 24.17 14.14
CA HIS A 455 -13.77 23.88 13.82
C HIS A 455 -12.81 24.96 14.34
N PHE A 456 -13.08 26.24 14.03
CA PHE A 456 -12.23 27.34 14.48
C PHE A 456 -12.29 27.52 16.00
N LYS A 457 -13.44 27.25 16.62
CA LYS A 457 -13.57 27.22 18.08
C LYS A 457 -12.78 26.08 18.71
N HIS A 458 -12.71 24.92 18.08
CA HIS A 458 -11.89 23.81 18.54
C HIS A 458 -10.40 24.16 18.53
N ILE A 459 -9.92 24.80 17.46
CA ILE A 459 -8.53 25.22 17.34
C ILE A 459 -8.20 26.38 18.30
N THR A 460 -8.99 27.44 18.28
CA THR A 460 -8.66 28.73 18.94
C THR A 460 -9.24 28.88 20.35
N ARG A 461 -10.21 28.03 20.73
CA ARG A 461 -11.05 28.17 21.93
C ARG A 461 -11.93 29.43 21.95
N VAL A 462 -12.10 30.10 20.81
CA VAL A 462 -12.93 31.31 20.63
C VAL A 462 -14.11 30.99 19.71
N HIS A 463 -15.30 31.47 20.06
CA HIS A 463 -16.46 31.37 19.18
C HIS A 463 -16.44 32.53 18.17
N PHE A 464 -16.65 32.21 16.90
CA PHE A 464 -16.74 33.14 15.79
C PHE A 464 -18.13 33.02 15.17
N ASP A 465 -18.68 34.14 14.69
CA ASP A 465 -19.90 34.09 13.88
C ASP A 465 -19.61 33.63 12.44
N SER A 466 -20.66 33.39 11.65
CA SER A 466 -20.50 32.87 10.28
C SER A 466 -19.68 33.78 9.37
N TYR A 467 -19.73 35.10 9.58
CA TYR A 467 -18.95 36.05 8.80
C TYR A 467 -17.46 35.96 9.17
N GLU A 468 -17.16 35.90 10.47
CA GLU A 468 -15.80 35.75 10.98
C GLU A 468 -15.19 34.41 10.56
N GLU A 469 -15.92 33.31 10.65
CA GLU A 469 -15.49 31.98 10.19
C GLU A 469 -15.17 31.98 8.69
N GLU A 470 -16.00 32.62 7.86
CA GLU A 470 -15.75 32.78 6.42
C GLU A 470 -14.44 33.55 6.18
N LYS A 471 -14.17 34.61 6.94
CA LYS A 471 -12.93 35.39 6.80
C LYS A 471 -11.70 34.63 7.28
N ILE A 472 -11.81 33.83 8.33
CA ILE A 472 -10.71 32.96 8.79
C ILE A 472 -10.43 31.89 7.73
N GLN A 473 -11.46 31.24 7.20
CA GLN A 473 -11.36 30.27 6.12
C GLN A 473 -10.61 30.87 4.91
N GLN A 474 -11.07 32.01 4.40
CA GLN A 474 -10.48 32.68 3.23
C GLN A 474 -9.03 33.11 3.43
N ASN A 475 -8.71 33.73 4.58
CA ASN A 475 -7.43 34.39 4.78
C ASN A 475 -6.34 33.49 5.38
N ILE A 476 -6.70 32.29 5.88
CA ILE A 476 -5.76 31.34 6.48
C ILE A 476 -5.79 30.00 5.74
N VAL A 477 -6.96 29.37 5.66
CA VAL A 477 -7.10 28.01 5.14
C VAL A 477 -7.02 27.97 3.62
N ASP A 478 -7.81 28.80 2.95
CA ASP A 478 -7.82 28.85 1.48
C ASP A 478 -6.46 29.34 0.97
N ALA A 479 -5.83 30.28 1.67
CA ALA A 479 -4.47 30.74 1.39
C ALA A 479 -3.42 29.61 1.46
N PHE A 480 -3.55 28.69 2.42
CA PHE A 480 -2.73 27.48 2.48
C PHE A 480 -3.02 26.53 1.30
N TYR A 481 -4.30 26.25 1.03
CA TYR A 481 -4.71 25.34 -0.03
C TYR A 481 -4.35 25.85 -1.44
N MET A 482 -4.29 27.16 -1.65
CA MET A 482 -3.79 27.76 -2.90
C MET A 482 -2.43 27.22 -3.34
N LEU A 483 -1.54 26.89 -2.39
CA LEU A 483 -0.24 26.28 -2.67
C LEU A 483 -0.31 24.74 -2.58
N ASN A 484 -0.97 24.21 -1.57
CA ASN A 484 -1.04 22.77 -1.32
C ASN A 484 -1.72 21.99 -2.47
N ASP A 485 -2.78 22.55 -3.07
CA ASP A 485 -3.56 21.91 -4.15
C ASP A 485 -2.77 21.72 -5.44
N ARG A 486 -1.72 22.53 -5.64
CA ARG A 486 -0.77 22.38 -6.76
C ARG A 486 0.07 21.11 -6.64
N GLY A 487 -0.04 20.41 -5.51
CA GLY A 487 0.67 19.16 -5.23
C GLY A 487 2.11 19.39 -4.79
N GLY A 488 2.70 18.37 -4.19
CA GLY A 488 4.09 18.38 -3.75
C GLY A 488 4.72 17.02 -3.99
N LYS A 489 6.03 16.92 -3.76
CA LYS A 489 6.73 15.63 -3.85
C LYS A 489 6.36 14.68 -2.70
N ASN A 490 5.70 15.18 -1.64
CA ASN A 490 5.15 14.43 -0.48
C ASN A 490 6.10 13.39 0.14
N TRP A 491 7.39 13.68 0.05
CA TRP A 491 8.44 12.75 0.40
C TRP A 491 8.66 12.70 1.92
N ARG A 492 8.44 13.82 2.64
CA ARG A 492 8.52 13.89 4.10
C ARG A 492 7.40 13.10 4.79
N PRO A 493 6.11 13.22 4.39
CA PRO A 493 5.07 12.31 4.87
C PRO A 493 5.39 10.83 4.63
N MET A 494 5.89 10.48 3.45
CA MET A 494 6.25 9.09 3.16
C MET A 494 7.39 8.60 4.06
N LEU A 495 8.41 9.44 4.28
CA LEU A 495 9.51 9.15 5.19
C LEU A 495 9.01 8.95 6.63
N PHE A 496 8.04 9.75 7.09
CA PHE A 496 7.37 9.53 8.37
C PHE A 496 6.70 8.15 8.42
N GLY A 497 5.85 7.81 7.44
CA GLY A 497 5.14 6.53 7.41
C GLY A 497 6.09 5.33 7.39
N ALA A 498 7.14 5.40 6.57
CA ALA A 498 8.18 4.37 6.51
C ALA A 498 8.97 4.27 7.83
N ALA A 499 9.25 5.38 8.51
CA ALA A 499 9.92 5.39 9.81
C ALA A 499 9.10 4.69 10.91
N VAL A 500 7.77 4.79 10.89
CA VAL A 500 6.89 4.04 11.80
C VAL A 500 7.08 2.54 11.62
N GLY A 501 6.99 2.06 10.38
CA GLY A 501 7.14 0.64 10.06
C GLY A 501 8.56 0.11 10.24
N MET A 502 9.60 0.94 10.05
CA MET A 502 10.99 0.57 10.29
C MET A 502 11.27 0.15 11.73
N VAL A 503 10.55 0.69 12.71
CA VAL A 503 10.72 0.31 14.13
C VAL A 503 9.71 -0.75 14.59
N GLY A 504 8.91 -1.31 13.66
CA GLY A 504 7.89 -2.33 13.94
C GLY A 504 6.51 -1.79 14.29
N GLY A 505 6.29 -0.47 14.15
CA GLY A 505 5.00 0.16 14.38
C GLY A 505 4.02 -0.04 13.23
N ASN A 506 2.72 0.02 13.53
CA ASN A 506 1.67 0.00 12.52
C ASN A 506 1.43 1.41 11.93
N ALA A 507 1.90 1.68 10.72
CA ALA A 507 1.75 2.98 10.07
C ALA A 507 0.27 3.38 9.86
N ASN A 508 -0.65 2.42 9.75
CA ASN A 508 -2.08 2.71 9.62
C ASN A 508 -2.68 3.37 10.88
N ASP A 509 -2.17 3.02 12.06
CA ASP A 509 -2.62 3.60 13.34
C ASP A 509 -2.19 5.06 13.50
N TRP A 510 -1.22 5.51 12.69
CA TRP A 510 -0.61 6.84 12.76
C TRP A 510 -0.78 7.66 11.47
N ARG A 511 -1.72 7.27 10.58
CA ARG A 511 -2.00 7.99 9.31
C ARG A 511 -2.25 9.49 9.50
N SER A 512 -2.89 9.89 10.60
CA SER A 512 -3.16 11.30 10.92
C SER A 512 -1.90 12.17 10.99
N PHE A 513 -0.74 11.60 11.33
CA PHE A 513 0.53 12.32 11.35
C PHE A 513 1.12 12.56 9.96
N LEU A 514 0.61 11.93 8.89
CA LEU A 514 1.04 12.20 7.51
C LEU A 514 0.76 13.66 7.11
N ALA A 515 -0.26 14.29 7.70
CA ALA A 515 -0.58 15.70 7.47
C ALA A 515 0.46 16.66 8.06
N LEU A 516 1.10 16.29 9.19
CA LEU A 516 1.96 17.19 9.94
C LEU A 516 3.19 17.67 9.14
N PRO A 517 3.97 16.80 8.47
CA PRO A 517 5.10 17.25 7.65
C PRO A 517 4.70 18.15 6.48
N GLU A 518 3.60 17.86 5.78
CA GLU A 518 3.18 18.67 4.62
C GLU A 518 2.61 20.03 5.06
N LEU A 519 1.93 20.08 6.19
CA LEU A 519 1.42 21.32 6.79
C LEU A 519 2.57 22.29 7.10
N ILE A 520 3.58 21.82 7.84
CA ILE A 520 4.75 22.63 8.23
C ILE A 520 5.57 23.00 6.99
N HIS A 521 5.75 22.07 6.05
CA HIS A 521 6.52 22.34 4.85
C HIS A 521 5.85 23.38 3.96
N THR A 522 4.55 23.25 3.69
CA THR A 522 3.81 24.23 2.90
C THR A 522 3.78 25.58 3.59
N ALA A 523 3.63 25.62 4.92
CA ALA A 523 3.78 26.85 5.71
C ALA A 523 5.13 27.52 5.47
N SER A 524 6.23 26.74 5.50
CA SER A 524 7.57 27.27 5.24
C SER A 524 7.73 27.82 3.84
N LEU A 525 7.16 27.16 2.82
CA LEU A 525 7.22 27.63 1.44
C LEU A 525 6.46 28.95 1.24
N ILE A 526 5.31 29.15 1.90
CA ILE A 526 4.55 30.40 1.81
C ILE A 526 5.37 31.58 2.32
N ILE A 527 6.11 31.40 3.43
CA ILE A 527 6.95 32.44 4.01
C ILE A 527 8.24 32.62 3.19
N ASP A 528 8.91 31.54 2.83
CA ASP A 528 10.15 31.53 2.03
C ASP A 528 9.94 32.23 0.68
N ASP A 529 8.81 32.00 0.00
CA ASP A 529 8.44 32.68 -1.25
C ASP A 529 8.40 34.21 -1.10
N ILE A 530 8.06 34.73 0.08
CA ILE A 530 8.00 36.18 0.35
C ILE A 530 9.41 36.72 0.62
N GLU A 531 10.20 35.98 1.40
CA GLU A 531 11.56 36.35 1.75
C GLU A 531 12.48 36.38 0.52
N ASP A 532 12.25 35.47 -0.43
CA ASP A 532 12.97 35.37 -1.71
C ASP A 532 12.35 36.23 -2.83
N ASP A 533 11.25 36.96 -2.58
CA ASP A 533 10.46 37.70 -3.60
C ASP A 533 10.11 36.85 -4.84
N SER A 534 9.81 35.58 -4.62
CA SER A 534 9.58 34.61 -5.69
C SER A 534 8.31 34.89 -6.49
N GLU A 535 8.40 34.75 -7.82
CA GLU A 535 7.25 34.94 -8.72
C GLU A 535 6.36 33.70 -8.83
N THR A 536 6.96 32.50 -8.88
CA THR A 536 6.22 31.24 -9.11
C THR A 536 6.68 30.11 -8.21
N ARG A 537 5.73 29.26 -7.82
CA ARG A 537 5.93 28.03 -7.03
C ARG A 537 4.97 26.94 -7.50
N ARG A 538 5.50 25.73 -7.69
CA ARG A 538 4.75 24.53 -8.13
C ARG A 538 3.90 24.81 -9.39
N GLY A 539 4.48 25.54 -10.36
CA GLY A 539 3.85 25.85 -11.65
C GLY A 539 2.83 26.99 -11.65
N GLY A 540 2.57 27.66 -10.52
CA GLY A 540 1.65 28.81 -10.43
C GLY A 540 2.26 30.00 -9.67
N PRO A 541 1.57 31.17 -9.61
CA PRO A 541 2.08 32.35 -8.91
C PRO A 541 2.21 32.12 -7.40
N CYS A 542 3.26 32.62 -6.78
CA CYS A 542 3.44 32.52 -5.32
C CYS A 542 2.25 33.14 -4.57
N VAL A 543 1.91 32.60 -3.38
CA VAL A 543 0.67 32.97 -2.66
C VAL A 543 0.59 34.48 -2.42
N HIS A 544 1.70 35.10 -2.01
CA HIS A 544 1.75 36.53 -1.73
C HIS A 544 1.57 37.42 -2.97
N LYS A 545 1.87 36.92 -4.17
CA LYS A 545 1.60 37.63 -5.44
C LYS A 545 0.10 37.68 -5.75
N VAL A 546 -0.70 36.79 -5.17
CA VAL A 546 -2.16 36.71 -5.39
C VAL A 546 -2.94 37.44 -4.29
N ILE A 547 -2.62 37.19 -3.01
CA ILE A 547 -3.41 37.69 -1.86
C ILE A 547 -2.68 38.74 -1.01
N GLY A 548 -1.47 39.13 -1.41
CA GLY A 548 -0.63 40.09 -0.70
C GLY A 548 0.20 39.45 0.43
N ALA A 549 1.37 40.05 0.69
CA ALA A 549 2.30 39.59 1.72
C ALA A 549 1.70 39.54 3.14
N PRO A 550 0.92 40.53 3.63
CA PRO A 550 0.38 40.48 4.98
C PRO A 550 -0.49 39.24 5.24
N THR A 551 -1.37 38.90 4.30
CA THR A 551 -2.25 37.72 4.38
C THR A 551 -1.45 36.43 4.29
N ALA A 552 -0.51 36.36 3.33
CA ALA A 552 0.34 35.18 3.15
C ALA A 552 1.22 34.89 4.39
N ILE A 553 1.81 35.93 5.00
CA ILE A 553 2.57 35.81 6.25
C ILE A 553 1.67 35.23 7.35
N ASN A 554 0.48 35.81 7.53
CA ASN A 554 -0.44 35.36 8.57
C ASN A 554 -0.88 33.90 8.36
N ALA A 555 -1.18 33.50 7.12
CA ALA A 555 -1.55 32.13 6.78
C ALA A 555 -0.40 31.15 7.05
N GLY A 556 0.82 31.45 6.58
CA GLY A 556 2.00 30.61 6.83
C GLY A 556 2.30 30.45 8.32
N CYS A 557 2.28 31.55 9.09
CA CYS A 557 2.46 31.48 10.54
C CYS A 557 1.35 30.70 11.24
N ALA A 558 0.08 30.87 10.83
CA ALA A 558 -1.04 30.13 11.42
C ALA A 558 -0.87 28.61 11.27
N MET A 559 -0.41 28.13 10.11
CA MET A 559 -0.18 26.70 9.88
C MET A 559 0.92 26.11 10.80
N TYR A 560 1.96 26.88 11.12
CA TYR A 560 2.93 26.48 12.15
C TYR A 560 2.32 26.36 13.55
N PHE A 561 1.29 27.13 13.87
CA PHE A 561 0.61 26.98 15.15
C PHE A 561 -0.41 25.84 15.10
N TRP A 562 -1.16 25.71 14.00
CA TRP A 562 -2.25 24.74 13.90
C TRP A 562 -1.74 23.30 13.75
N GLY A 563 -0.51 23.08 13.26
CA GLY A 563 0.10 21.75 13.24
C GLY A 563 0.24 21.10 14.63
N GLU A 564 0.31 21.92 15.69
CA GLU A 564 0.32 21.43 17.07
C GLU A 564 -0.95 20.63 17.42
N THR A 565 -2.09 20.95 16.79
CA THR A 565 -3.37 20.31 17.09
C THR A 565 -3.39 18.83 16.73
N ILE A 566 -2.63 18.43 15.71
CA ILE A 566 -2.42 17.01 15.34
C ILE A 566 -1.73 16.26 16.48
N ILE A 567 -0.82 16.91 17.21
CA ILE A 567 -0.12 16.32 18.37
C ILE A 567 -1.00 16.37 19.62
N ARG A 568 -1.71 17.48 19.82
CA ARG A 568 -2.56 17.74 20.97
C ARG A 568 -3.73 16.78 21.08
N ASP A 569 -4.48 16.65 19.98
CA ASP A 569 -5.79 16.03 19.96
C ASP A 569 -5.75 14.57 19.46
N ASN A 570 -4.56 14.05 19.15
CA ASN A 570 -4.40 12.63 18.85
C ASN A 570 -4.47 11.80 20.13
N GLU A 571 -5.53 11.00 20.25
CA GLU A 571 -5.84 10.17 21.40
C GLU A 571 -4.97 8.91 21.52
N ALA A 572 -4.34 8.47 20.41
CA ALA A 572 -3.44 7.32 20.43
C ALA A 572 -2.09 7.63 21.10
N LEU A 573 -1.73 8.92 21.22
CA LEU A 573 -0.51 9.33 21.90
C LEU A 573 -0.62 9.17 23.42
N SER A 574 0.37 8.52 24.01
CA SER A 574 0.62 8.67 25.45
C SER A 574 1.10 10.09 25.78
N ASP A 575 0.87 10.53 27.03
CA ASP A 575 1.35 11.82 27.53
C ASP A 575 2.88 11.99 27.36
N SER A 576 3.65 10.91 27.49
CA SER A 576 5.09 10.92 27.32
C SER A 576 5.48 11.16 25.86
N GLN A 577 4.85 10.44 24.92
CA GLN A 577 5.08 10.65 23.48
C GLN A 577 4.67 12.07 23.08
N ARG A 578 3.49 12.53 23.52
CA ARG A 578 3.00 13.88 23.23
C ARG A 578 3.99 14.96 23.66
N ARG A 579 4.49 14.92 24.91
CA ARG A 579 5.50 15.87 25.40
C ARG A 579 6.80 15.82 24.61
N HIS A 580 7.26 14.62 24.26
CA HIS A 580 8.50 14.46 23.50
C HIS A 580 8.38 15.06 22.09
N ILE A 581 7.28 14.76 21.39
CA ILE A 581 6.99 15.28 20.06
C ILE A 581 6.86 16.81 20.09
N TYR A 582 6.17 17.39 21.10
CA TYR A 582 6.12 18.84 21.27
C TYR A 582 7.51 19.49 21.40
N SER A 583 8.39 18.89 22.22
CA SER A 583 9.76 19.41 22.38
C SER A 583 10.49 19.44 21.04
N MET A 584 10.42 18.34 20.29
CA MET A 584 11.05 18.20 18.98
C MET A 584 10.43 19.12 17.92
N TYR A 585 9.12 19.33 17.97
CA TYR A 585 8.41 20.23 17.07
C TYR A 585 8.97 21.65 17.18
N PHE A 586 9.00 22.19 18.39
CA PHE A 586 9.51 23.55 18.61
C PHE A 586 11.03 23.66 18.41
N GLU A 587 11.80 22.59 18.67
CA GLU A 587 13.23 22.56 18.36
C GLU A 587 13.49 22.65 16.86
N MET A 588 12.81 21.82 16.08
CA MET A 588 12.86 21.85 14.61
C MET A 588 12.47 23.23 14.08
N MET A 589 11.40 23.83 14.61
CA MET A 589 10.98 25.19 14.23
C MET A 589 12.05 26.25 14.52
N ARG A 590 12.69 26.21 15.70
CA ARG A 590 13.79 27.16 16.04
C ARG A 590 15.00 26.98 15.11
N VAL A 591 15.37 25.74 14.82
CA VAL A 591 16.50 25.43 13.94
C VAL A 591 16.20 25.85 12.50
N GLY A 592 15.00 25.58 12.00
CA GLY A 592 14.57 26.01 10.66
C GLY A 592 14.66 27.52 10.47
N HIS A 593 14.15 28.30 11.43
CA HIS A 593 14.24 29.77 11.40
C HIS A 593 15.67 30.29 11.57
N ALA A 594 16.51 29.63 12.38
CA ALA A 594 17.93 29.95 12.44
C ALA A 594 18.63 29.69 11.10
N GLY A 595 18.27 28.60 10.41
CA GLY A 595 18.72 28.31 9.05
C GLY A 595 18.29 29.38 8.06
N GLN A 596 17.02 29.76 8.07
CA GLN A 596 16.49 30.81 7.20
C GLN A 596 17.17 32.16 7.43
N ALA A 597 17.42 32.53 8.69
CA ALA A 597 18.16 33.75 9.01
C ALA A 597 19.58 33.75 8.43
N LEU A 598 20.25 32.59 8.42
CA LEU A 598 21.58 32.43 7.80
C LEU A 598 21.50 32.51 6.28
N ASP A 599 20.44 31.99 5.66
CA ASP A 599 20.22 32.05 4.22
C ASP A 599 19.99 33.50 3.76
N ILE A 600 19.11 34.23 4.45
CA ILE A 600 18.81 35.64 4.18
C ILE A 600 20.05 36.52 4.39
N ALA A 601 20.86 36.23 5.42
CA ALA A 601 22.13 36.92 5.63
C ALA A 601 23.11 36.70 4.46
N GLY A 602 22.94 35.60 3.72
CA GLY A 602 23.71 35.25 2.54
C GLY A 602 25.17 34.90 2.85
N MET A 603 25.88 34.51 1.79
CA MET A 603 27.33 34.36 1.81
C MET A 603 27.91 35.19 0.66
N SER A 604 29.00 35.92 0.92
CA SER A 604 29.73 36.66 -0.11
C SER A 604 31.11 36.05 -0.35
N MET A 605 31.63 36.28 -1.55
CA MET A 605 32.98 35.92 -1.94
C MET A 605 33.66 37.14 -2.58
N ASP A 606 34.11 38.06 -1.72
CA ASP A 606 34.64 39.37 -2.17
C ASP A 606 36.10 39.29 -2.65
N LYS A 607 36.81 38.23 -2.29
CA LYS A 607 38.20 37.93 -2.69
C LYS A 607 38.35 36.45 -3.00
N LEU A 608 39.34 36.11 -3.84
CA LEU A 608 39.69 34.72 -4.14
C LEU A 608 39.93 33.96 -2.81
N PRO A 609 39.10 32.94 -2.48
CA PRO A 609 39.23 32.25 -1.21
C PRO A 609 40.52 31.41 -1.18
N SER A 610 41.21 31.45 -0.04
CA SER A 610 42.20 30.41 0.25
C SER A 610 41.51 29.03 0.32
N THR A 611 42.28 27.94 0.23
CA THR A 611 41.70 26.59 0.38
C THR A 611 41.00 26.43 1.73
N GLU A 612 41.55 27.01 2.81
CA GLU A 612 40.93 26.99 4.14
C GLU A 612 39.63 27.81 4.19
N ASP A 613 39.60 28.98 3.56
CA ASP A 613 38.37 29.80 3.46
C ASP A 613 37.28 29.08 2.67
N ALA A 614 37.65 28.40 1.58
CA ALA A 614 36.72 27.61 0.78
C ALA A 614 36.14 26.42 1.58
N GLN A 615 36.97 25.76 2.42
CA GLN A 615 36.50 24.69 3.32
C GLN A 615 35.54 25.23 4.39
N ARG A 616 35.83 26.40 4.97
CA ARG A 616 34.92 27.07 5.92
C ARG A 616 33.59 27.43 5.25
N MET A 617 33.63 27.94 4.03
CA MET A 617 32.45 28.25 3.24
C MET A 617 31.61 27.00 2.96
N LEU A 618 32.23 25.91 2.51
CA LEU A 618 31.55 24.62 2.32
C LEU A 618 30.89 24.12 3.61
N ALA A 619 31.57 24.23 4.76
CA ALA A 619 31.01 23.86 6.05
C ALA A 619 29.79 24.71 6.45
N ARG A 620 29.77 25.99 6.09
CA ARG A 620 28.60 26.86 6.30
C ARG A 620 27.42 26.43 5.43
N VAL A 621 27.66 26.10 4.17
CA VAL A 621 26.60 25.60 3.26
C VAL A 621 26.02 24.29 3.79
N ILE A 622 26.86 23.35 4.25
CA ILE A 622 26.39 22.11 4.91
C ILE A 622 25.54 22.41 6.14
N ASN A 623 25.92 23.39 6.96
CA ASN A 623 25.15 23.77 8.13
C ASN A 623 23.81 24.41 7.75
N LEU A 624 23.76 25.19 6.67
CA LEU A 624 22.53 25.73 6.13
C LEU A 624 21.58 24.61 5.67
N HIS A 625 22.07 23.65 4.87
CA HIS A 625 21.30 22.48 4.45
C HIS A 625 20.80 21.67 5.64
N ARG A 626 21.64 21.51 6.68
CA ARG A 626 21.26 20.84 7.93
C ARG A 626 20.08 21.55 8.60
N CYS A 627 20.11 22.87 8.72
CA CYS A 627 19.05 23.62 9.39
C CYS A 627 17.76 23.67 8.58
N LYS A 628 17.83 23.98 7.27
CA LYS A 628 16.65 24.17 6.41
C LYS A 628 15.99 22.87 5.94
N SER A 629 16.75 21.78 5.80
CA SER A 629 16.24 20.51 5.25
C SER A 629 16.53 19.31 6.15
N GLY A 630 17.76 19.17 6.63
CA GLY A 630 18.19 18.02 7.43
C GLY A 630 17.39 17.84 8.72
N ILE A 631 17.25 18.88 9.53
CA ILE A 631 16.53 18.82 10.82
C ILE A 631 15.01 18.68 10.64
N PRO A 632 14.35 19.40 9.72
CA PRO A 632 12.94 19.13 9.38
C PRO A 632 12.68 17.69 8.89
N ALA A 633 13.61 17.12 8.10
CA ALA A 633 13.54 15.72 7.71
C ALA A 633 13.71 14.81 8.94
N SER A 634 14.76 15.05 9.74
CA SER A 634 15.08 14.31 10.97
C SER A 634 13.89 14.24 11.92
N PHE A 635 13.17 15.36 12.08
CA PHE A 635 11.92 15.42 12.85
C PHE A 635 10.90 14.38 12.37
N CYS A 636 10.70 14.23 11.06
CA CYS A 636 9.77 13.23 10.50
C CYS A 636 10.20 11.80 10.87
N GLY A 637 11.49 11.49 10.78
CA GLY A 637 12.03 10.19 11.17
C GLY A 637 11.92 9.91 12.67
N ILE A 638 12.26 10.89 13.51
CA ILE A 638 12.17 10.81 14.98
C ILE A 638 10.73 10.60 15.42
N VAL A 639 9.79 11.41 14.92
CA VAL A 639 8.37 11.29 15.28
C VAL A 639 7.82 9.94 14.82
N GLY A 640 8.17 9.48 13.61
CA GLY A 640 7.82 8.15 13.13
C GLY A 640 8.31 7.03 14.06
N ALA A 641 9.58 7.08 14.49
CA ALA A 641 10.12 6.12 15.44
C ALA A 641 9.46 6.20 16.83
N ILE A 642 9.13 7.40 17.33
CA ILE A 642 8.46 7.57 18.63
C ILE A 642 7.07 6.95 18.63
N VAL A 643 6.27 7.23 17.59
CA VAL A 643 4.89 6.72 17.53
C VAL A 643 4.87 5.23 17.16
N GLY A 644 5.85 4.77 16.39
CA GLY A 644 6.05 3.36 16.07
C GLY A 644 6.58 2.50 17.23
N GLY A 645 6.87 3.09 18.39
CA GLY A 645 7.35 2.33 19.57
C GLY A 645 8.84 2.00 19.56
N GLY A 646 9.63 2.74 18.77
CA GLY A 646 11.07 2.57 18.68
C GLY A 646 11.79 2.81 20.00
N THR A 647 12.87 2.06 20.21
CA THR A 647 13.79 2.26 21.34
C THR A 647 14.54 3.59 21.23
N PRO A 648 15.07 4.15 22.33
CA PRO A 648 15.86 5.39 22.28
C PRO A 648 17.01 5.35 21.27
N LYS A 649 17.68 4.19 21.13
CA LYS A 649 18.75 3.99 20.14
C LYS A 649 18.25 4.03 18.70
N GLN A 650 17.10 3.40 18.43
CA GLN A 650 16.48 3.45 17.10
C GLN A 650 16.04 4.88 16.75
N ILE A 651 15.44 5.60 17.70
CA ILE A 651 15.01 7.00 17.52
C ILE A 651 16.21 7.90 17.17
N GLU A 652 17.30 7.81 17.95
CA GLU A 652 18.51 8.61 17.72
C GLU A 652 19.18 8.27 16.38
N ALA A 653 19.37 6.98 16.09
CA ALA A 653 20.02 6.53 14.86
C ALA A 653 19.21 6.91 13.61
N LEU A 654 17.89 6.73 13.65
CA LEU A 654 17.00 7.09 12.54
C LEU A 654 16.97 8.60 12.34
N GLY A 655 16.89 9.38 13.42
CA GLY A 655 16.97 10.84 13.35
C GLY A 655 18.27 11.31 12.69
N ALA A 656 19.41 10.75 13.09
CA ALA A 656 20.72 11.09 12.53
C ALA A 656 20.86 10.69 11.06
N TYR A 657 20.36 9.51 10.68
CA TYR A 657 20.38 9.04 9.30
C TYR A 657 19.52 9.95 8.39
N VAL A 658 18.27 10.21 8.80
CA VAL A 658 17.35 11.04 8.03
C VAL A 658 17.86 12.47 7.91
N GLN A 659 18.55 12.98 8.94
CA GLN A 659 19.21 14.28 8.85
C GLN A 659 20.27 14.30 7.73
N ASN A 660 21.09 13.25 7.63
CA ASN A 660 22.09 13.13 6.57
C ASN A 660 21.43 13.02 5.19
N LEU A 661 20.33 12.28 5.09
CA LEU A 661 19.53 12.18 3.86
C LEU A 661 18.98 13.55 3.42
N GLY A 662 18.47 14.36 4.37
CA GLY A 662 18.01 15.72 4.07
C GLY A 662 19.12 16.69 3.62
N ILE A 663 20.37 16.48 4.09
CA ILE A 663 21.54 17.21 3.60
C ILE A 663 21.90 16.75 2.17
N ALA A 664 21.99 15.44 1.95
CA ALA A 664 22.28 14.87 0.64
C ALA A 664 21.27 15.32 -0.42
N PHE A 665 19.99 15.39 -0.03
CA PHE A 665 18.91 15.89 -0.85
C PHE A 665 19.18 17.32 -1.36
N GLN A 666 19.60 18.23 -0.49
CA GLN A 666 19.86 19.61 -0.89
C GLN A 666 21.11 19.73 -1.78
N ILE A 667 22.15 18.93 -1.53
CA ILE A 667 23.32 18.89 -2.41
C ILE A 667 22.92 18.40 -3.81
N ARG A 668 22.04 17.39 -3.89
CA ARG A 668 21.50 16.93 -5.18
C ARG A 668 20.70 18.02 -5.88
N ASP A 669 19.84 18.73 -5.16
CA ASP A 669 19.03 19.82 -5.70
C ASP A 669 19.91 20.93 -6.29
N ASP A 670 20.95 21.37 -5.55
CA ASP A 670 21.94 22.35 -6.03
C ASP A 670 22.70 21.85 -7.29
N VAL A 671 23.02 20.55 -7.38
CA VAL A 671 23.66 19.96 -8.57
C VAL A 671 22.69 19.95 -9.76
N LEU A 672 21.43 19.57 -9.55
CA LEU A 672 20.42 19.55 -10.61
C LEU A 672 20.10 20.97 -11.13
N ASP A 673 20.16 21.99 -10.26
CA ASP A 673 19.99 23.39 -10.64
C ASP A 673 21.07 23.80 -11.66
N VAL A 674 22.34 23.54 -11.35
CA VAL A 674 23.48 23.79 -12.25
C VAL A 674 23.34 23.04 -13.57
N LEU A 675 22.78 21.83 -13.56
CA LEU A 675 22.57 21.01 -14.75
C LEU A 675 21.32 21.41 -15.55
N GLY A 676 20.47 22.30 -15.02
CA GLY A 676 19.20 22.67 -15.65
C GLY A 676 18.17 21.54 -15.67
N LYS A 677 18.24 20.64 -14.69
CA LYS A 677 17.36 19.46 -14.58
C LYS A 677 16.25 19.61 -13.54
N VAL A 678 16.22 20.70 -12.78
CA VAL A 678 15.15 20.96 -11.79
C VAL A 678 13.83 21.28 -12.51
N LYS A 679 12.80 20.47 -12.28
CA LYS A 679 11.47 20.69 -12.87
C LYS A 679 10.85 21.99 -12.35
N GLY A 680 10.42 22.86 -13.26
CA GLY A 680 9.69 24.09 -12.93
C GLY A 680 10.57 25.27 -12.48
N LYS A 681 11.90 25.15 -12.59
CA LYS A 681 12.88 26.22 -12.34
C LYS A 681 13.71 26.47 -13.60
N SER A 682 14.20 27.69 -13.78
CA SER A 682 15.18 27.99 -14.84
C SER A 682 16.52 27.28 -14.57
N ALA A 683 17.30 27.02 -15.61
CA ALA A 683 18.62 26.40 -15.43
C ALA A 683 19.60 27.37 -14.76
N ALA A 684 20.35 26.87 -13.77
CA ALA A 684 21.34 27.63 -13.00
C ALA A 684 20.77 28.88 -12.30
N ASP A 685 19.50 28.83 -11.90
CA ASP A 685 18.80 29.96 -11.29
C ASP A 685 19.48 30.44 -10.00
N ASP A 686 20.05 29.53 -9.20
CA ASP A 686 20.78 29.92 -8.00
C ASP A 686 22.06 30.72 -8.32
N LEU A 687 22.73 30.38 -9.43
CA LEU A 687 23.91 31.13 -9.88
C LEU A 687 23.53 32.51 -10.41
N TYR A 688 22.40 32.64 -11.13
CA TYR A 688 21.86 33.95 -11.54
C TYR A 688 21.43 34.82 -10.36
N ASN A 689 21.05 34.20 -9.24
CA ASN A 689 20.77 34.91 -7.99
C ASN A 689 22.03 35.18 -7.13
N HIS A 690 23.23 34.92 -7.67
CA HIS A 690 24.53 35.12 -6.98
C HIS A 690 24.64 34.32 -5.67
N LYS A 691 23.93 33.19 -5.55
CA LYS A 691 23.94 32.34 -4.35
C LYS A 691 25.15 31.41 -4.37
N ILE A 692 25.86 31.32 -3.24
CA ILE A 692 26.95 30.36 -3.04
C ILE A 692 26.35 29.01 -2.63
N THR A 693 26.08 28.18 -3.62
CA THR A 693 25.55 26.81 -3.45
C THR A 693 26.67 25.80 -3.18
N TYR A 694 26.30 24.55 -2.85
CA TYR A 694 27.28 23.50 -2.56
C TYR A 694 28.29 23.27 -3.71
N PRO A 695 27.88 23.19 -4.99
CA PRO A 695 28.81 23.04 -6.11
C PRO A 695 29.82 24.19 -6.21
N VAL A 696 29.39 25.43 -5.99
CA VAL A 696 30.27 26.62 -6.01
C VAL A 696 31.28 26.56 -4.89
N ALA A 697 30.83 26.31 -3.65
CA ALA A 697 31.74 26.18 -2.52
C ALA A 697 32.75 25.04 -2.74
N LYS A 698 32.29 23.90 -3.29
CA LYS A 698 33.13 22.75 -3.61
C LYS A 698 34.17 23.06 -4.69
N LEU A 699 33.81 23.78 -5.75
CA LEU A 699 34.72 24.20 -6.82
C LEU A 699 35.95 24.89 -6.26
N PHE A 700 35.77 25.85 -5.34
CA PHE A 700 36.87 26.60 -4.76
C PHE A 700 37.72 25.81 -3.74
N THR A 701 37.27 24.62 -3.31
CA THR A 701 38.10 23.71 -2.50
C THR A 701 39.12 22.92 -3.32
N LEU A 702 38.97 22.89 -4.65
CA LEU A 702 39.86 22.16 -5.54
C LEU A 702 41.23 22.84 -5.60
N ASP A 703 42.29 22.04 -5.61
CA ASP A 703 43.62 22.50 -6.00
C ASP A 703 43.69 22.45 -7.54
N HIS A 704 43.47 23.60 -8.18
CA HIS A 704 43.33 23.72 -9.64
C HIS A 704 43.96 25.01 -10.14
N PRO A 705 44.64 25.01 -11.31
CA PRO A 705 45.28 26.21 -11.85
C PRO A 705 44.29 27.33 -12.19
N ASP A 706 43.08 26.99 -12.60
CA ASP A 706 42.07 27.97 -13.06
C ASP A 706 41.27 28.64 -11.93
N ARG A 707 41.63 28.47 -10.66
CA ARG A 707 40.88 29.05 -9.52
C ARG A 707 40.73 30.56 -9.62
N GLU A 708 41.76 31.27 -10.06
CA GLU A 708 41.71 32.72 -10.26
C GLU A 708 40.72 33.08 -11.38
N GLN A 709 40.69 32.29 -12.46
CA GLN A 709 39.77 32.48 -13.58
C GLN A 709 38.32 32.21 -13.17
N TRP A 710 38.05 31.18 -12.37
CA TRP A 710 36.72 30.92 -11.82
C TRP A 710 36.23 32.04 -10.91
N PHE A 711 37.14 32.63 -10.13
CA PHE A 711 36.82 33.78 -9.29
C PHE A 711 36.48 35.02 -10.13
N ILE A 712 37.18 35.26 -11.24
CA ILE A 712 36.81 36.31 -12.20
C ILE A 712 35.41 36.05 -12.76
N TYR A 713 35.08 34.83 -13.16
CA TYR A 713 33.72 34.50 -13.64
C TYR A 713 32.65 34.75 -12.57
N TRP A 714 32.96 34.49 -11.29
CA TRP A 714 32.08 34.81 -10.16
C TRP A 714 31.89 36.32 -9.97
N GLN A 715 32.97 37.10 -9.98
CA GLN A 715 32.91 38.56 -9.83
C GLN A 715 32.17 39.23 -11.00
N ASP A 716 32.42 38.76 -12.22
CA ASP A 716 31.77 39.28 -13.44
C ASP A 716 30.33 38.78 -13.60
N HIS A 717 29.86 37.92 -12.69
CA HIS A 717 28.55 37.26 -12.77
C HIS A 717 28.33 36.52 -14.10
N ASN A 718 29.39 35.90 -14.63
CA ASN A 718 29.38 35.13 -15.86
C ASN A 718 28.90 33.70 -15.61
N VAL A 719 27.58 33.55 -15.44
CA VAL A 719 26.93 32.27 -15.14
C VAL A 719 27.26 31.16 -16.16
N PRO A 720 27.23 31.39 -17.49
CA PRO A 720 27.61 30.34 -18.45
C PRO A 720 29.03 29.80 -18.22
N ALA A 721 30.01 30.68 -18.02
CA ALA A 721 31.39 30.27 -17.78
C ALA A 721 31.57 29.54 -16.44
N LEU A 722 30.83 29.93 -15.40
CA LEU A 722 30.81 29.21 -14.11
C LEU A 722 30.22 27.81 -14.25
N VAL A 723 29.12 27.66 -15.00
CA VAL A 723 28.51 26.34 -15.26
C VAL A 723 29.51 25.44 -16.00
N ASP A 724 30.22 25.97 -16.99
CA ASP A 724 31.24 25.23 -17.73
C ASP A 724 32.44 24.86 -16.83
N ALA A 725 32.86 25.77 -15.94
CA ALA A 725 33.90 25.49 -14.93
C ALA A 725 33.47 24.38 -13.96
N LEU A 726 32.23 24.41 -13.47
CA LEU A 726 31.68 23.36 -12.60
C LEU A 726 31.67 21.99 -13.28
N LYS A 727 31.29 21.95 -14.57
CA LYS A 727 31.26 20.71 -15.37
C LYS A 727 32.65 20.16 -15.70
N SER A 728 33.62 21.02 -15.98
CA SER A 728 34.96 20.61 -16.45
C SER A 728 36.00 20.38 -15.34
N SER A 729 35.79 20.96 -14.16
CA SER A 729 36.74 20.91 -13.03
C SER A 729 36.72 19.60 -12.21
N GLY A 730 35.72 18.75 -12.41
CA GLY A 730 35.45 17.60 -11.53
C GLY A 730 34.75 17.98 -10.21
N ALA A 731 34.33 19.24 -10.03
CA ALA A 731 33.58 19.67 -8.84
C ALA A 731 32.25 18.91 -8.69
N LEU A 732 31.50 18.75 -9.78
CA LEU A 732 30.23 18.02 -9.77
C LEU A 732 30.41 16.52 -9.45
N ASP A 733 31.49 15.89 -9.93
CA ASP A 733 31.81 14.50 -9.58
C ASP A 733 32.09 14.34 -8.08
N LYS A 734 32.80 15.30 -7.48
CA LYS A 734 33.00 15.31 -6.02
C LYS A 734 31.69 15.57 -5.26
N CYS A 735 30.79 16.40 -5.79
CA CYS A 735 29.47 16.59 -5.19
C CYS A 735 28.67 15.27 -5.20
N ASN A 736 28.68 14.54 -6.32
CA ASN A 736 28.06 13.22 -6.41
C ASN A 736 28.66 12.22 -5.41
N HIS A 737 29.99 12.22 -5.26
CA HIS A 737 30.65 11.39 -4.25
C HIS A 737 30.25 11.78 -2.82
N ASP A 738 30.16 13.08 -2.51
CA ASP A 738 29.74 13.55 -1.19
C ASP A 738 28.27 13.17 -0.90
N ILE A 739 27.38 13.23 -1.89
CA ILE A 739 25.97 12.77 -1.79
C ILE A 739 25.93 11.29 -1.38
N GLU A 740 26.68 10.43 -2.06
CA GLU A 740 26.76 9.00 -1.71
C GLU A 740 27.29 8.78 -0.28
N CYS A 741 28.32 9.55 0.11
CA CYS A 741 28.88 9.47 1.46
C CYS A 741 27.86 9.88 2.53
N TRP A 742 27.06 10.93 2.29
CA TRP A 742 26.01 11.36 3.21
C TRP A 742 24.90 10.31 3.35
N VAL A 743 24.45 9.71 2.25
CA VAL A 743 23.40 8.70 2.29
C VAL A 743 23.87 7.41 2.94
N ARG A 744 25.12 6.98 2.75
CA ARG A 744 25.64 5.80 3.47
C ARG A 744 25.88 6.07 4.95
N LYS A 745 26.08 7.32 5.35
CA LYS A 745 26.44 7.69 6.72
C LYS A 745 25.30 7.38 7.70
N GLY A 746 25.55 6.38 8.53
CA GLY A 746 24.61 5.93 9.57
C GLY A 746 23.65 4.85 9.10
N TRP A 747 23.69 4.45 7.82
CA TRP A 747 22.85 3.35 7.30
C TRP A 747 23.12 2.05 8.04
N ASP A 748 24.38 1.61 8.12
CA ASP A 748 24.76 0.35 8.78
C ASP A 748 24.27 0.27 10.23
N LEU A 749 24.27 1.41 10.95
CA LEU A 749 23.79 1.47 12.32
C LEU A 749 22.26 1.31 12.39
N ILE A 750 21.50 2.07 11.59
CA ILE A 750 20.05 1.96 11.62
C ILE A 750 19.59 0.61 11.08
N ASP A 751 20.26 0.08 10.07
CA ASP A 751 20.00 -1.24 9.50
C ASP A 751 20.14 -2.33 10.57
N ALA A 752 21.24 -2.32 11.34
CA ALA A 752 21.45 -3.25 12.44
C ALA A 752 20.47 -3.07 13.62
N LEU A 753 19.93 -1.87 13.82
CA LEU A 753 19.02 -1.56 14.93
C LEU A 753 17.55 -1.80 14.59
N THR A 754 17.18 -1.88 13.32
CA THR A 754 15.78 -1.99 12.89
C THR A 754 15.48 -3.38 12.37
N PRO A 755 14.28 -3.93 12.67
CA PRO A 755 13.84 -5.13 12.01
C PRO A 755 13.79 -4.90 10.51
N ASN A 756 14.08 -5.98 9.83
CA ASN A 756 13.96 -6.09 8.41
C ASN A 756 12.48 -6.15 8.01
N SER A 757 12.03 -5.33 7.06
CA SER A 757 10.61 -5.17 6.72
C SER A 757 10.43 -4.53 5.33
N PHE A 758 9.21 -4.59 4.78
CA PHE A 758 8.87 -3.80 3.58
C PHE A 758 9.15 -2.32 3.78
N SER A 759 8.83 -1.78 4.96
CA SER A 759 9.06 -0.37 5.28
C SER A 759 10.54 -0.01 5.24
N LYS A 760 11.44 -0.90 5.69
CA LYS A 760 12.89 -0.72 5.52
C LYS A 760 13.30 -0.74 4.04
N ALA A 761 12.77 -1.67 3.24
CA ALA A 761 13.04 -1.74 1.80
C ALA A 761 12.58 -0.47 1.06
N LEU A 762 11.33 -0.05 1.33
CA LEU A 762 10.74 1.16 0.80
C LEU A 762 11.54 2.39 1.21
N PHE A 763 11.98 2.46 2.47
CA PHE A 763 12.79 3.55 2.98
C PHE A 763 14.17 3.61 2.32
N SER A 764 14.85 2.47 2.14
CA SER A 764 16.13 2.38 1.43
C SER A 764 15.99 2.85 -0.02
N LEU A 765 14.99 2.29 -0.73
CA LEU A 765 14.71 2.67 -2.11
C LEU A 765 14.37 4.17 -2.21
N PHE A 766 13.58 4.67 -1.28
CA PHE A 766 13.22 6.07 -1.27
C PHE A 766 14.46 6.96 -1.03
N ALA A 767 15.36 6.57 -0.13
CA ALA A 767 16.62 7.28 0.08
C ALA A 767 17.47 7.34 -1.21
N GLU A 768 17.56 6.23 -1.95
CA GLU A 768 18.23 6.18 -3.27
C GLU A 768 17.52 7.05 -4.32
N PHE A 769 16.19 6.97 -4.39
CA PHE A 769 15.37 7.76 -5.32
C PHE A 769 15.55 9.26 -5.09
N LEU A 770 15.52 9.69 -3.82
CA LEU A 770 15.63 11.09 -3.40
C LEU A 770 16.96 11.73 -3.84
N ILE A 771 18.01 10.94 -4.03
CA ILE A 771 19.33 11.41 -4.48
C ILE A 771 19.65 11.07 -5.94
N SER A 772 18.67 10.57 -6.70
CA SER A 772 18.86 10.20 -8.10
C SER A 772 18.70 11.41 -9.04
N ASP A 773 19.22 11.29 -10.27
CA ASP A 773 19.05 12.28 -11.34
C ASP A 773 17.59 12.41 -11.84
N HIS A 774 16.73 11.46 -11.45
CA HIS A 774 15.32 11.42 -11.85
C HIS A 774 14.40 12.22 -10.92
N TYR A 775 14.92 12.69 -9.78
CA TYR A 775 14.18 13.43 -8.77
C TYR A 775 13.82 14.87 -9.18
#